data_AF-A0A518BFP7-F1
#
_entry.id   AF-A0A518BFP7-F1
#
_cell.length_a   1.000
_cell.length_b   1.000
_cell.length_c   1.000
_cell.angle_alpha   90.00
_cell.angle_beta   90.00
_cell.angle_gamma   90.00
#
_symmetry.space_group_name_H-M   'P 1'
#
loop_
_entity.id
_entity.type
_entity.pdbx_description
1 polymer ?
#
loop_
_entity_poly.entity_id
_entity_poly.type
_entity_poly.pdbx_seq_one_letter_code
_entity_poly.pdbx_strand_id
1 'polypeptide(L)'
;MSNHDPDPPPSPQEQLLHEFLEAHPHGRADAFEDWAAGQQAAGSATGHLDEVRALLAEWRAASELIAKSIAEPEGVWNLFDLIPAGGFADQGPLGRLPSDSGSGDRRVSHFTLERFIARGGMGQVWEALDSRSGETVALKLVLPERLDDRTLALFAREARAGAKLDHPNVVKLLGYGSDGGMSWIAQEFVPGAKTLKDFIAGVSSGTQLPSDYHRRVADLVARVADGLHASHGVGVIHRDVKPANILIAPDGTPRLTDFGLARVVDDSFDSVTGDFAGTWAYMSPEQVTAKRMGLDHRTDIFSLGVVLYELLALRRPFEGDTTHQIAQRIVTYDPPDPSTIRSQCPSALATICGKALEKDPDRRYGSCAAFADDLREYLSDRPIAARPPSVVHRLRRWAAVHPVASSVTAVVTLALISVTVLLTENLRTNRLLRSSNADLAEQRDLAEANAAAALAAQSSADQERQDVLRLSALQDLDLLLGEVDELWPATPERIPALRSWIERAERLVDDIPLHRLKRSELRTRALEWSQEQRLADRSMHPALPQLVAIEAELASKRFAYDVRRGLESIELPPLEEQLLPQDADAWSEIAWTRVRPSRDVYGRELEGLAIASGIREQVPVGSHIQTLRTLAWARFSVGDDDGALAAIEEALAHAEGPIRADIENHAAGLQVVTAFMRSEEGLRSAATELEELASRRDAIEATVGERLTWEFPGDGRGSAWWNDQLSALIDGLEQLEASHLNADAAEWPHGWSVARRLAFAERTARDFGPAGPYSEAWSRDLAAIRAAYSGLELEPQLGLVPLGADPDSGLWEFAHLASGLPPERGADGRLQLDEESSIVLVLVPEGSFTMGAQQDDPAASCFDPRSLADERPVHSVELSAFMIAKHETAQSQWERLAGWNPSSRTPANNDLIEGWLNPVEQVTWNDAYRVLLQHGLELPTEARWERACRAGTTTPTPFPEDEFAAYANVRDQSYGRAFQGSDGCEAWDDGHGGHAPVDSMRPNGLGLHHMLGNVWEWCLDGYDGNAYRRVRRKDPFTPPDQSPYRHMRGGSYYNPTFDARASFRPALTAESSEHDLGVRAARSIHP
;
A
#
# COMPACT_ATOMS: atom_id res chain seq x y z
N MET A 1 -34.23 10.71 61.97
CA MET A 1 -35.26 11.38 62.78
C MET A 1 -35.91 12.47 61.93
N SER A 2 -37.13 12.29 61.43
CA SER A 2 -38.36 12.95 61.94
C SER A 2 -39.59 12.60 61.08
N ASN A 3 -40.63 12.10 61.76
CA ASN A 3 -42.08 12.20 61.54
C ASN A 3 -42.70 12.05 60.13
N HIS A 4 -43.46 10.97 59.95
CA HIS A 4 -44.71 10.98 59.15
C HIS A 4 -45.84 10.33 59.96
N ASP A 5 -46.94 11.08 60.10
CA ASP A 5 -48.23 10.62 60.63
C ASP A 5 -48.92 9.68 59.63
N PRO A 6 -49.77 8.73 60.07
CA PRO A 6 -50.62 7.95 59.18
C PRO A 6 -51.84 8.77 58.72
N ASP A 7 -52.22 8.63 57.44
CA ASP A 7 -53.36 9.33 56.82
C ASP A 7 -54.71 9.04 57.53
N PRO A 8 -55.64 10.02 57.54
CA PRO A 8 -56.95 9.86 58.14
C PRO A 8 -57.85 8.86 57.38
N PRO A 9 -58.82 8.21 58.05
CA PRO A 9 -59.72 7.25 57.42
C PRO A 9 -60.64 7.93 56.37
N PRO A 10 -60.99 7.21 55.29
CA PRO A 10 -61.77 7.76 54.18
C PRO A 10 -63.16 8.23 54.64
N SER A 11 -63.59 9.34 54.04
CA SER A 11 -64.88 9.97 54.31
C SER A 11 -66.06 9.06 53.89
N PRO A 12 -67.26 9.24 54.46
CA PRO A 12 -68.43 8.42 54.13
C PRO A 12 -68.78 8.38 52.63
N GLN A 13 -68.61 9.50 51.92
CA GLN A 13 -68.79 9.55 50.46
C GLN A 13 -67.71 8.76 49.69
N GLU A 14 -66.46 8.75 50.15
CA GLU A 14 -65.40 7.95 49.53
C GLU A 14 -65.62 6.45 49.74
N GLN A 15 -66.13 6.04 50.91
CA GLN A 15 -66.52 4.65 51.17
C GLN A 15 -67.66 4.20 50.27
N LEU A 16 -68.70 5.02 50.09
CA LEU A 16 -69.84 4.71 49.22
C LEU A 16 -69.45 4.69 47.73
N LEU A 17 -68.54 5.58 47.31
CA LEU A 17 -67.97 5.54 45.96
C LEU A 17 -67.18 4.25 45.73
N HIS A 18 -66.38 3.84 46.72
CA HIS A 18 -65.60 2.61 46.65
C HIS A 18 -66.51 1.37 46.57
N GLU A 19 -67.57 1.33 47.37
CA GLU A 19 -68.56 0.25 47.36
C GLU A 19 -69.31 0.17 46.01
N PHE A 20 -69.66 1.33 45.41
CA PHE A 20 -70.25 1.37 44.08
C PHE A 20 -69.28 0.90 42.99
N LEU A 21 -68.03 1.36 43.01
CA LEU A 21 -67.01 1.02 42.01
C LEU A 21 -66.54 -0.44 42.11
N GLU A 22 -66.54 -1.04 43.30
CA GLU A 22 -66.29 -2.49 43.46
C GLU A 22 -67.38 -3.34 42.79
N ALA A 23 -68.65 -2.93 42.94
CA ALA A 23 -69.78 -3.63 42.31
C ALA A 23 -69.92 -3.32 40.81
N HIS A 24 -69.50 -2.12 40.39
CA HIS A 24 -69.60 -1.62 39.01
C HIS A 24 -68.27 -1.01 38.57
N PRO A 25 -67.29 -1.84 38.14
CA PRO A 25 -65.90 -1.43 37.89
C PRO A 25 -65.72 -0.38 36.80
N HIS A 26 -66.65 -0.34 35.84
CA HIS A 26 -66.67 0.67 34.77
C HIS A 26 -67.46 1.92 35.14
N GLY A 27 -67.99 1.93 36.38
CA GLY A 27 -68.92 2.87 36.99
C GLY A 27 -69.70 3.64 35.95
N ARG A 28 -70.77 3.11 35.35
CA ARG A 28 -71.57 3.83 34.34
C ARG A 28 -72.67 4.70 34.94
N ALA A 29 -73.05 5.78 34.25
CA ALA A 29 -73.95 6.81 34.80
C ALA A 29 -75.34 6.27 35.09
N ASP A 30 -75.88 5.49 34.17
CA ASP A 30 -77.14 4.75 34.27
C ASP A 30 -77.14 3.78 35.46
N ALA A 31 -76.07 2.99 35.61
CA ALA A 31 -75.91 2.05 36.72
C ALA A 31 -75.81 2.73 38.10
N PHE A 32 -75.25 3.95 38.16
CA PHE A 32 -75.18 4.72 39.40
C PHE A 32 -76.55 5.25 39.83
N GLU A 33 -77.39 5.69 38.91
CA GLU A 33 -78.76 6.15 39.24
C GLU A 33 -79.61 5.02 39.82
N ASP A 34 -79.54 3.83 39.23
CA ASP A 34 -80.29 2.66 39.70
C ASP A 34 -79.80 2.19 41.08
N TRP A 35 -78.49 2.20 41.31
CA TRP A 35 -77.90 1.89 42.61
C TRP A 35 -78.23 2.95 43.68
N ALA A 36 -78.13 4.23 43.33
CA ALA A 36 -78.46 5.35 44.21
C ALA A 36 -79.96 5.37 44.60
N ALA A 37 -80.85 5.02 43.67
CA ALA A 37 -82.28 4.84 43.96
C ALA A 37 -82.53 3.68 44.95
N GLY A 38 -81.76 2.60 44.84
CA GLY A 38 -81.76 1.49 45.80
C GLY A 38 -81.30 1.90 47.20
N GLN A 39 -80.25 2.72 47.31
CA GLN A 39 -79.76 3.27 48.57
C GLN A 39 -80.74 4.27 49.20
N GLN A 40 -81.40 5.10 48.39
CA GLN A 40 -82.48 5.98 48.83
C GLN A 40 -83.70 5.21 49.37
N ALA A 41 -84.06 4.07 48.76
CA ALA A 41 -85.14 3.22 49.23
C ALA A 41 -84.79 2.45 50.53
N ALA A 42 -83.50 2.17 50.75
CA ALA A 42 -82.99 1.50 51.95
C ALA A 42 -82.77 2.43 53.16
N GLY A 43 -82.89 3.75 52.97
CA GLY A 43 -82.80 4.75 54.05
C GLY A 43 -81.38 5.04 54.57
N SER A 44 -80.34 4.45 53.97
CA SER A 44 -78.95 4.74 54.28
C SER A 44 -78.36 5.74 53.29
N ALA A 45 -77.86 6.85 53.81
CA ALA A 45 -76.98 7.79 53.10
C ALA A 45 -77.58 8.67 52.00
N THR A 46 -78.84 9.13 52.13
CA THR A 46 -79.43 10.10 51.18
C THR A 46 -78.68 11.44 51.10
N GLY A 47 -77.99 11.84 52.18
CA GLY A 47 -77.29 13.14 52.23
C GLY A 47 -75.99 13.23 51.43
N HIS A 48 -75.39 12.10 51.05
CA HIS A 48 -74.05 12.09 50.41
C HIS A 48 -74.08 11.58 48.97
N LEU A 49 -75.24 11.17 48.45
CA LEU A 49 -75.34 10.62 47.08
C LEU A 49 -75.02 11.66 46.00
N ASP A 50 -75.32 12.94 46.24
CA ASP A 50 -74.96 14.02 45.30
C ASP A 50 -73.45 14.29 45.31
N GLU A 51 -72.78 14.13 46.45
CA GLU A 51 -71.32 14.23 46.57
C GLU A 51 -70.63 13.01 45.95
N VAL A 52 -71.18 11.80 46.13
CA VAL A 52 -70.70 10.59 45.46
C VAL A 52 -70.90 10.71 43.94
N ARG A 53 -72.00 11.34 43.49
CA ARG A 53 -72.24 11.61 42.07
C ARG A 53 -71.20 12.55 41.48
N ALA A 54 -70.81 13.59 42.22
CA ALA A 54 -69.75 14.51 41.82
C ALA A 54 -68.39 13.81 41.80
N LEU A 55 -68.06 13.04 42.83
CA LEU A 55 -66.80 12.27 42.90
C LEU A 55 -66.74 11.17 41.83
N LEU A 56 -67.87 10.55 41.46
CA LEU A 56 -67.92 9.57 40.38
C LEU A 56 -67.77 10.24 39.00
N ALA A 57 -68.26 11.47 38.85
CA ALA A 57 -68.02 12.27 37.64
C ALA A 57 -66.55 12.71 37.54
N GLU A 58 -65.93 13.10 38.65
CA GLU A 58 -64.49 13.39 38.73
C GLU A 58 -63.65 12.14 38.49
N TRP A 59 -64.04 11.00 39.07
CA TRP A 59 -63.39 9.71 38.84
C TRP A 59 -63.52 9.26 37.39
N ARG A 60 -64.69 9.43 36.75
CA ARG A 60 -64.84 9.16 35.32
C ARG A 60 -64.05 10.11 34.46
N ALA A 61 -64.03 11.40 34.78
CA ALA A 61 -63.21 12.36 34.06
C ALA A 61 -61.72 12.02 34.19
N ALA A 62 -61.28 11.60 35.39
CA ALA A 62 -59.93 11.11 35.65
C ALA A 62 -59.65 9.77 34.96
N SER A 63 -60.59 8.82 34.94
CA SER A 63 -60.44 7.53 34.27
C SER A 63 -60.51 7.63 32.75
N GLU A 64 -61.30 8.55 32.18
CA GLU A 64 -61.28 8.90 30.75
C GLU A 64 -60.01 9.68 30.40
N LEU A 65 -59.49 10.52 31.30
CA LEU A 65 -58.16 11.13 31.19
C LEU A 65 -57.04 10.09 31.23
N ILE A 66 -57.13 9.08 32.10
CA ILE A 66 -56.19 7.95 32.19
C ILE A 66 -56.33 7.04 30.96
N ALA A 67 -57.55 6.76 30.49
CA ALA A 67 -57.78 5.97 29.28
C ALA A 67 -57.32 6.71 28.01
N LYS A 68 -57.48 8.04 27.94
CA LYS A 68 -56.85 8.88 26.92
C LYS A 68 -55.33 8.94 27.07
N SER A 69 -54.81 8.95 28.30
CA SER A 69 -53.37 8.89 28.61
C SER A 69 -52.71 7.55 28.25
N ILE A 70 -53.50 6.47 28.11
CA ILE A 70 -53.02 5.16 27.66
C ILE A 70 -53.06 5.05 26.13
N ALA A 71 -53.89 5.83 25.44
CA ALA A 71 -54.09 5.71 23.98
C ALA A 71 -53.22 6.66 23.13
N GLU A 72 -52.88 7.86 23.59
CA GLU A 72 -51.97 8.78 22.87
C GLU A 72 -51.24 9.71 23.86
N PRO A 73 -49.92 9.58 24.08
CA PRO A 73 -49.20 10.52 24.93
C PRO A 73 -48.70 11.71 24.11
N GLU A 74 -49.37 12.85 24.22
CA GLU A 74 -48.72 14.14 23.94
C GLU A 74 -47.58 14.35 24.95
N GLY A 75 -46.34 14.34 24.46
CA GLY A 75 -45.19 14.93 25.15
C GLY A 75 -44.25 13.98 25.90
N VAL A 76 -44.34 12.66 25.71
CA VAL A 76 -43.29 11.75 26.19
C VAL A 76 -42.23 11.62 25.11
N TRP A 77 -41.14 12.37 25.23
CA TRP A 77 -39.94 12.02 24.48
C TRP A 77 -39.43 10.64 24.91
N ASN A 78 -39.07 9.83 23.94
CA ASN A 78 -38.17 8.71 24.18
C ASN A 78 -36.74 9.11 23.77
N LEU A 79 -35.76 8.25 24.03
CA LEU A 79 -34.38 8.53 23.59
C LEU A 79 -34.29 8.67 22.06
N PHE A 80 -35.20 8.06 21.31
CA PHE A 80 -35.22 8.09 19.85
C PHE A 80 -35.55 9.49 19.30
N ASP A 81 -36.42 10.24 19.96
CA ASP A 81 -36.85 11.60 19.58
C ASP A 81 -35.75 12.66 19.72
N LEU A 82 -34.76 12.38 20.57
CA LEU A 82 -33.59 13.23 20.78
C LEU A 82 -32.50 13.05 19.71
N ILE A 83 -32.69 12.12 18.77
CA ILE A 83 -31.76 11.88 17.67
C ILE A 83 -32.20 12.73 16.46
N PRO A 84 -31.38 13.68 15.98
CA PRO A 84 -31.73 14.56 14.87
C PRO A 84 -32.30 13.78 13.67
N ALA A 85 -33.23 14.38 12.92
CA ALA A 85 -33.81 13.79 11.71
C ALA A 85 -32.84 13.71 10.51
N GLY A 86 -31.53 13.89 10.75
CA GLY A 86 -30.48 13.73 9.75
C GLY A 86 -30.32 12.24 9.42
N GLY A 87 -30.89 11.84 8.29
CA GLY A 87 -30.83 10.48 7.78
C GLY A 87 -29.41 9.99 7.54
N PHE A 88 -29.27 8.66 7.51
CA PHE A 88 -28.12 7.95 6.97
C PHE A 88 -27.54 8.72 5.78
N ALA A 89 -26.35 9.30 5.97
CA ALA A 89 -25.65 9.96 4.89
C ALA A 89 -25.43 8.91 3.78
N ASP A 90 -26.02 9.17 2.63
CA ASP A 90 -25.87 8.39 1.41
C ASP A 90 -24.41 8.49 0.94
N GLN A 91 -23.55 7.68 1.53
CA GLN A 91 -22.20 7.42 1.05
C GLN A 91 -22.37 6.52 -0.17
N GLY A 92 -22.27 7.09 -1.37
CA GLY A 92 -22.46 6.39 -2.63
C GLY A 92 -21.65 5.09 -2.74
N PRO A 93 -22.03 4.17 -3.66
CA PRO A 93 -21.44 2.84 -3.72
C PRO A 93 -19.97 2.91 -4.14
N LEU A 94 -19.06 2.71 -3.20
CA LEU A 94 -17.63 2.47 -3.42
C LEU A 94 -17.29 1.04 -3.00
N GLY A 95 -17.05 0.18 -4.01
CA GLY A 95 -16.56 -1.20 -3.90
C GLY A 95 -17.44 -2.20 -4.66
N ARG A 96 -16.94 -2.72 -5.79
CA ARG A 96 -17.62 -3.73 -6.62
C ARG A 96 -17.78 -5.05 -5.86
N LEU A 97 -18.99 -5.60 -5.85
CA LEU A 97 -19.21 -7.03 -5.59
C LEU A 97 -18.78 -7.81 -6.84
N PRO A 98 -18.17 -9.00 -6.71
CA PRO A 98 -17.82 -9.85 -7.85
C PRO A 98 -19.08 -10.52 -8.41
N SER A 99 -19.85 -9.77 -9.20
CA SER A 99 -20.83 -10.24 -10.21
C SER A 99 -21.62 -9.04 -10.72
N ASP A 100 -20.94 -8.10 -11.39
CA ASP A 100 -21.62 -7.01 -12.09
C ASP A 100 -21.47 -7.19 -13.61
N SER A 101 -22.14 -8.23 -14.10
CA SER A 101 -22.43 -8.44 -15.51
C SER A 101 -23.95 -8.44 -15.70
N GLY A 102 -24.54 -7.25 -15.84
CA GLY A 102 -25.85 -7.04 -16.46
C GLY A 102 -27.07 -7.34 -15.59
N SER A 103 -27.86 -6.29 -15.30
CA SER A 103 -29.27 -6.29 -14.90
C SER A 103 -29.86 -7.63 -14.42
N GLY A 104 -29.78 -7.91 -13.12
CA GLY A 104 -30.52 -9.01 -12.47
C GLY A 104 -30.14 -9.14 -11.01
N ASP A 105 -31.10 -8.88 -10.12
CA ASP A 105 -31.15 -9.15 -8.67
C ASP A 105 -29.81 -9.27 -7.90
N ARG A 106 -29.54 -8.30 -7.01
CA ARG A 106 -28.51 -8.39 -5.98
C ARG A 106 -28.83 -9.53 -5.00
N ARG A 107 -28.51 -10.78 -5.33
CA ARG A 107 -28.79 -11.95 -4.48
C ARG A 107 -27.50 -12.53 -3.89
N VAL A 108 -27.56 -12.84 -2.60
CA VAL A 108 -26.53 -13.62 -1.89
C VAL A 108 -27.23 -14.82 -1.26
N SER A 109 -26.84 -16.03 -1.65
CA SER A 109 -27.56 -17.26 -1.30
C SER A 109 -29.06 -17.15 -1.65
N HIS A 110 -29.93 -17.23 -0.65
CA HIS A 110 -31.38 -17.12 -0.79
C HIS A 110 -31.90 -15.73 -0.34
N PHE A 111 -31.01 -14.77 -0.07
CA PHE A 111 -31.37 -13.41 0.29
C PHE A 111 -31.30 -12.49 -0.94
N THR A 112 -32.29 -11.61 -1.07
CA THR A 112 -32.27 -10.52 -2.05
C THR A 112 -31.93 -9.22 -1.33
N LEU A 113 -30.81 -8.59 -1.66
CA LEU A 113 -30.35 -7.36 -1.02
C LEU A 113 -31.22 -6.19 -1.50
N GLU A 114 -31.92 -5.55 -0.57
CA GLU A 114 -32.85 -4.44 -0.86
C GLU A 114 -32.18 -3.09 -0.63
N ARG A 115 -31.65 -2.86 0.58
CA ARG A 115 -31.09 -1.56 0.98
C ARG A 115 -29.81 -1.72 1.78
N PHE A 116 -28.78 -0.95 1.45
CA PHE A 116 -27.57 -0.89 2.25
C PHE A 116 -27.84 -0.18 3.58
N ILE A 117 -27.39 -0.76 4.70
CA ILE A 117 -27.59 -0.19 6.05
C ILE A 117 -26.31 0.47 6.55
N ALA A 118 -25.19 -0.26 6.54
CA ALA A 118 -23.92 0.23 7.09
C ALA A 118 -22.71 -0.59 6.61
N ARG A 119 -21.51 0.01 6.64
CA ARG A 119 -20.22 -0.66 6.48
C ARG A 119 -19.44 -0.50 7.78
N GLY A 120 -18.87 -1.60 8.27
CA GLY A 120 -18.04 -1.62 9.48
C GLY A 120 -16.72 -2.34 9.25
N GLY A 121 -15.89 -2.41 10.30
CA GLY A 121 -14.56 -3.03 10.25
C GLY A 121 -14.54 -4.53 9.92
N MET A 122 -15.68 -5.22 9.87
CA MET A 122 -15.77 -6.65 9.56
C MET A 122 -16.59 -6.97 8.29
N GLY A 123 -17.09 -5.95 7.57
CA GLY A 123 -17.89 -6.18 6.36
C GLY A 123 -19.05 -5.20 6.17
N GLN A 124 -20.04 -5.59 5.37
CA GLN A 124 -21.21 -4.77 4.98
C GLN A 124 -22.50 -5.34 5.56
N VAL A 125 -23.44 -4.48 5.97
CA VAL A 125 -24.77 -4.86 6.46
C VAL A 125 -25.84 -4.34 5.51
N TRP A 126 -26.75 -5.21 5.12
CA TRP A 126 -27.83 -4.97 4.17
C TRP A 126 -29.18 -5.35 4.78
N GLU A 127 -30.22 -4.58 4.46
CA GLU A 127 -31.60 -5.01 4.54
C GLU A 127 -31.83 -5.96 3.36
N ALA A 128 -32.31 -7.17 3.63
CA ALA A 128 -32.47 -8.19 2.62
C ALA A 128 -33.74 -9.02 2.86
N LEU A 129 -34.37 -9.48 1.77
CA LEU A 129 -35.52 -10.38 1.82
C LEU A 129 -35.05 -11.84 1.78
N ASP A 130 -35.35 -12.62 2.82
CA ASP A 130 -35.14 -14.08 2.80
C ASP A 130 -36.23 -14.73 1.93
N SER A 131 -35.85 -15.23 0.76
CA SER A 131 -36.80 -15.86 -0.17
C SER A 131 -37.43 -17.16 0.35
N ARG A 132 -36.93 -17.74 1.45
CA ARG A 132 -37.46 -18.98 2.06
C ARG A 132 -38.53 -18.69 3.10
N SER A 133 -38.33 -17.68 3.95
CA SER A 133 -39.32 -17.28 4.97
C SER A 133 -40.27 -16.18 4.49
N GLY A 134 -39.86 -15.39 3.49
CA GLY A 134 -40.57 -14.18 3.07
C GLY A 134 -40.40 -13.00 4.03
N GLU A 135 -39.49 -13.11 5.01
CA GLU A 135 -39.24 -12.07 6.02
C GLU A 135 -38.04 -11.20 5.64
N THR A 136 -38.10 -9.92 6.02
CA THR A 136 -36.97 -8.98 5.91
C THR A 136 -35.98 -9.24 7.04
N VAL A 137 -34.70 -9.35 6.69
CA VAL A 137 -33.60 -9.63 7.61
C VAL A 137 -32.48 -8.59 7.47
N ALA A 138 -31.71 -8.41 8.53
CA ALA A 138 -30.43 -7.72 8.46
C ALA A 138 -29.35 -8.75 8.09
N LEU A 139 -28.80 -8.64 6.88
CA LEU A 139 -27.78 -9.54 6.35
C LEU A 139 -26.39 -8.88 6.42
N LYS A 140 -25.51 -9.44 7.25
CA LYS A 140 -24.11 -9.03 7.36
C LYS A 140 -23.23 -9.92 6.49
N LEU A 141 -22.52 -9.32 5.52
CA LEU A 141 -21.58 -9.96 4.61
C LEU A 141 -20.14 -9.71 5.09
N VAL A 142 -19.36 -10.79 5.30
CA VAL A 142 -17.98 -10.77 5.79
C VAL A 142 -17.02 -10.97 4.61
N LEU A 143 -15.98 -10.13 4.52
CA LEU A 143 -15.03 -10.14 3.39
C LEU A 143 -14.08 -11.36 3.44
N PRO A 144 -13.69 -11.95 2.28
CA PRO A 144 -12.91 -13.20 2.22
C PRO A 144 -11.49 -13.13 2.79
N GLU A 145 -10.84 -11.97 2.73
CA GLU A 145 -9.43 -11.75 3.11
C GLU A 145 -9.16 -11.88 4.63
N ARG A 146 -10.19 -12.11 5.45
CA ARG A 146 -10.13 -11.99 6.92
C ARG A 146 -10.51 -13.26 7.69
N LEU A 147 -10.63 -14.40 7.02
CA LEU A 147 -11.08 -15.64 7.64
C LEU A 147 -10.07 -16.76 7.44
N ASP A 148 -9.40 -17.18 8.53
CA ASP A 148 -8.70 -18.47 8.59
C ASP A 148 -9.66 -19.60 9.03
N ASP A 149 -9.29 -20.85 8.77
CA ASP A 149 -10.11 -22.03 9.09
C ASP A 149 -10.43 -22.15 10.59
N ARG A 150 -9.59 -21.58 11.46
CA ARG A 150 -9.75 -21.59 12.91
C ARG A 150 -10.79 -20.58 13.38
N THR A 151 -10.83 -19.40 12.77
CA THR A 151 -11.82 -18.35 13.01
C THR A 151 -13.19 -18.79 12.52
N LEU A 152 -13.27 -19.46 11.37
CA LEU A 152 -14.51 -20.07 10.87
C LEU A 152 -15.11 -21.12 11.84
N ALA A 153 -14.27 -21.93 12.49
CA ALA A 153 -14.73 -22.92 13.47
C ALA A 153 -15.24 -22.30 14.78
N LEU A 154 -14.60 -21.24 15.27
CA LEU A 154 -15.05 -20.46 16.43
C LEU A 154 -16.33 -19.68 16.11
N PHE A 155 -16.38 -19.08 14.93
CA PHE A 155 -17.53 -18.38 14.36
C PHE A 155 -18.77 -19.29 14.32
N ALA A 156 -18.64 -20.51 13.79
CA ALA A 156 -19.73 -21.48 13.74
C ALA A 156 -20.18 -21.93 15.15
N ARG A 157 -19.27 -21.98 16.14
CA ARG A 157 -19.59 -22.37 17.52
C ARG A 157 -20.39 -21.28 18.24
N GLU A 158 -19.94 -20.03 18.16
CA GLU A 158 -20.59 -18.89 18.82
C GLU A 158 -21.92 -18.54 18.14
N ALA A 159 -22.02 -18.63 16.81
CA ALA A 159 -23.28 -18.47 16.08
C ALA A 159 -24.33 -19.51 16.50
N ARG A 160 -23.94 -20.78 16.71
CA ARG A 160 -24.86 -21.82 17.22
C ARG A 160 -25.33 -21.59 18.66
N ALA A 161 -24.50 -20.97 19.48
CA ALA A 161 -24.85 -20.62 20.86
C ALA A 161 -25.80 -19.41 20.91
N GLY A 162 -25.51 -18.37 20.11
CA GLY A 162 -26.34 -17.18 19.98
C GLY A 162 -27.72 -17.42 19.36
N ALA A 163 -27.85 -18.40 18.44
CA ALA A 163 -29.14 -18.75 17.84
C ALA A 163 -30.19 -19.30 18.84
N LYS A 164 -29.76 -19.74 20.03
CA LYS A 164 -30.65 -20.21 21.11
C LYS A 164 -31.14 -19.09 22.03
N LEU A 165 -30.61 -17.88 21.86
CA LEU A 165 -30.93 -16.74 22.68
C LEU A 165 -32.19 -16.05 22.14
N ASP A 166 -33.23 -15.98 22.97
CA ASP A 166 -34.46 -15.26 22.67
C ASP A 166 -34.74 -14.30 23.83
N HIS A 167 -34.48 -13.00 23.61
CA HIS A 167 -34.63 -11.97 24.64
C HIS A 167 -35.07 -10.63 24.02
N PRO A 168 -36.01 -9.88 24.64
CA PRO A 168 -36.52 -8.62 24.11
C PRO A 168 -35.49 -7.49 23.97
N ASN A 169 -34.31 -7.61 24.58
CA ASN A 169 -33.22 -6.63 24.46
C ASN A 169 -32.02 -7.11 23.64
N VAL A 170 -32.17 -8.21 22.89
CA VAL A 170 -31.11 -8.77 22.06
C VAL A 170 -31.67 -9.08 20.67
N VAL A 171 -30.95 -8.65 19.62
CA VAL A 171 -31.32 -8.96 18.23
C VAL A 171 -31.15 -10.47 18.00
N LYS A 172 -32.20 -11.12 17.51
CA LYS A 172 -32.20 -12.56 17.29
C LYS A 172 -31.33 -12.93 16.09
N LEU A 173 -30.48 -13.92 16.26
CA LEU A 173 -29.72 -14.52 15.17
C LEU A 173 -30.59 -15.56 14.44
N LEU A 174 -30.86 -15.34 13.15
CA LEU A 174 -31.74 -16.18 12.35
C LEU A 174 -30.97 -17.27 11.60
N GLY A 175 -29.72 -17.00 11.19
CA GLY A 175 -28.88 -18.00 10.51
C GLY A 175 -27.50 -17.49 10.15
N TYR A 176 -26.65 -18.40 9.66
CA TYR A 176 -25.34 -18.09 9.11
C TYR A 176 -25.02 -19.07 7.97
N GLY A 177 -24.13 -18.68 7.07
CA GLY A 177 -23.66 -19.55 6.00
C GLY A 177 -22.56 -18.91 5.17
N SER A 178 -22.22 -19.55 4.05
CA SER A 178 -21.26 -19.06 3.08
C SER A 178 -21.79 -19.34 1.68
N ASP A 179 -21.60 -18.39 0.76
CA ASP A 179 -21.97 -18.52 -0.65
C ASP A 179 -20.97 -17.74 -1.52
N GLY A 180 -20.46 -18.35 -2.59
CA GLY A 180 -19.48 -17.72 -3.49
C GLY A 180 -18.19 -17.21 -2.83
N GLY A 181 -17.77 -17.81 -1.71
CA GLY A 181 -16.59 -17.37 -0.94
C GLY A 181 -16.85 -16.22 0.04
N MET A 182 -18.09 -15.70 0.10
CA MET A 182 -18.51 -14.72 1.10
C MET A 182 -19.29 -15.38 2.24
N SER A 183 -18.86 -15.14 3.49
CA SER A 183 -19.60 -15.59 4.67
C SER A 183 -20.69 -14.58 5.02
N TRP A 184 -21.86 -15.06 5.42
CA TRP A 184 -23.00 -14.21 5.76
C TRP A 184 -23.63 -14.60 7.11
N ILE A 185 -24.21 -13.61 7.77
CA ILE A 185 -24.99 -13.74 9.00
C ILE A 185 -26.33 -13.06 8.79
N ALA A 186 -27.42 -13.78 9.00
CA ALA A 186 -28.77 -13.25 8.95
C ALA A 186 -29.31 -13.04 10.37
N GLN A 187 -29.75 -11.82 10.65
CA GLN A 187 -30.30 -11.40 11.94
C GLN A 187 -31.68 -10.77 11.75
N GLU A 188 -32.44 -10.72 12.84
CA GLU A 188 -33.69 -9.98 12.90
C GLU A 188 -33.44 -8.50 12.51
N PHE A 189 -34.19 -8.03 11.52
CA PHE A 189 -34.19 -6.62 11.15
C PHE A 189 -35.06 -5.84 12.14
N VAL A 190 -34.53 -4.76 12.72
CA VAL A 190 -35.28 -3.88 13.65
C VAL A 190 -35.67 -2.60 12.89
N PRO A 191 -36.92 -2.48 12.40
CA PRO A 191 -37.30 -1.40 11.50
C PRO A 191 -37.22 -0.03 12.17
N GLY A 192 -36.60 0.92 11.47
CA GLY A 192 -36.52 2.32 11.91
C GLY A 192 -35.62 2.57 13.12
N ALA A 193 -34.92 1.55 13.65
CA ALA A 193 -34.03 1.74 14.79
C ALA A 193 -32.80 2.61 14.44
N LYS A 194 -32.33 3.38 15.43
CA LYS A 194 -31.12 4.21 15.35
C LYS A 194 -30.08 3.72 16.35
N THR A 195 -28.79 4.00 16.14
CA THR A 195 -27.76 3.55 17.08
C THR A 195 -27.68 4.48 18.30
N LEU A 196 -27.25 3.95 19.46
CA LEU A 196 -26.97 4.79 20.63
C LEU A 196 -25.80 5.74 20.38
N LYS A 197 -24.91 5.44 19.43
CA LYS A 197 -23.87 6.37 18.94
C LYS A 197 -24.49 7.63 18.34
N ASP A 198 -25.50 7.49 17.48
CA ASP A 198 -26.20 8.62 16.85
C ASP A 198 -26.89 9.49 17.91
N PHE A 199 -27.42 8.85 18.96
CA PHE A 199 -27.98 9.55 20.11
C PHE A 199 -26.96 10.40 20.86
N ILE A 200 -25.81 9.83 21.22
CA ILE A 200 -24.75 10.55 21.94
C ILE A 200 -24.25 11.74 21.11
N ALA A 201 -24.09 11.57 19.79
CA ALA A 201 -23.72 12.65 18.88
C ALA A 201 -24.78 13.78 18.84
N GLY A 202 -26.07 13.43 18.78
CA GLY A 202 -27.18 14.39 18.79
C GLY A 202 -27.27 15.20 20.08
N VAL A 203 -27.07 14.56 21.24
CA VAL A 203 -27.10 15.23 22.54
C VAL A 203 -25.90 16.16 22.74
N SER A 204 -24.71 15.76 22.28
CA SER A 204 -23.48 16.57 22.38
C SER A 204 -23.51 17.86 21.54
N SER A 205 -24.44 17.97 20.58
CA SER A 205 -24.60 19.14 19.69
C SER A 205 -25.37 20.32 20.29
N GLY A 206 -25.73 20.28 21.59
CA GLY A 206 -26.34 21.40 22.33
C GLY A 206 -27.82 21.24 22.65
N THR A 207 -28.38 20.03 22.49
CA THR A 207 -29.77 19.73 22.84
C THR A 207 -29.98 19.83 24.35
N GLN A 208 -30.98 20.61 24.78
CA GLN A 208 -31.32 20.74 26.19
C GLN A 208 -31.89 19.41 26.71
N LEU A 209 -31.23 18.85 27.72
CA LEU A 209 -31.59 17.52 28.20
C LEU A 209 -32.80 17.51 29.15
N PRO A 210 -33.60 16.43 29.11
CA PRO A 210 -34.69 16.18 30.04
C PRO A 210 -34.33 16.23 31.52
N SER A 211 -35.28 16.66 32.35
CA SER A 211 -35.18 16.48 33.81
C SER A 211 -35.17 15.01 34.22
N ASP A 212 -35.80 14.12 33.46
CA ASP A 212 -35.84 12.66 33.69
C ASP A 212 -34.76 11.88 32.92
N TYR A 213 -33.79 12.57 32.29
CA TYR A 213 -32.74 11.99 31.43
C TYR A 213 -31.97 10.88 32.15
N HIS A 214 -31.50 11.14 33.37
CA HIS A 214 -30.72 10.17 34.13
C HIS A 214 -31.51 8.92 34.52
N ARG A 215 -32.84 9.05 34.74
CA ARG A 215 -33.71 7.89 34.97
C ARG A 215 -33.88 7.09 33.68
N ARG A 216 -34.07 7.72 32.53
CA ARG A 216 -34.16 7.02 31.24
C ARG A 216 -32.86 6.30 30.86
N VAL A 217 -31.71 6.93 31.11
CA VAL A 217 -30.39 6.30 30.94
C VAL A 217 -30.24 5.07 31.85
N ALA A 218 -30.65 5.17 33.12
CA ALA A 218 -30.58 4.04 34.05
C ALA A 218 -31.48 2.86 33.61
N ASP A 219 -32.70 3.14 33.14
CA ASP A 219 -33.62 2.11 32.61
C ASP A 219 -33.05 1.45 31.35
N LEU A 220 -32.52 2.25 30.41
CA LEU A 220 -31.89 1.74 29.20
C LEU A 220 -30.73 0.81 29.51
N VAL A 221 -29.80 1.23 30.38
CA VAL A 221 -28.62 0.42 30.73
C VAL A 221 -29.03 -0.84 31.49
N ALA A 222 -30.06 -0.77 32.35
CA ALA A 222 -30.60 -1.95 33.03
C ALA A 222 -31.13 -2.99 32.03
N ARG A 223 -31.89 -2.56 31.01
CA ARG A 223 -32.43 -3.44 29.97
C ARG A 223 -31.34 -4.04 29.07
N VAL A 224 -30.28 -3.28 28.76
CA VAL A 224 -29.11 -3.81 28.04
C VAL A 224 -28.36 -4.83 28.91
N ALA A 225 -28.23 -4.58 30.21
CA ALA A 225 -27.63 -5.51 31.16
C ALA A 225 -28.46 -6.81 31.28
N ASP A 226 -29.79 -6.76 31.21
CA ASP A 226 -30.63 -7.96 31.14
C ASP A 226 -30.35 -8.80 29.89
N GLY A 227 -30.23 -8.13 28.73
CA GLY A 227 -29.86 -8.78 27.47
C GLY A 227 -28.51 -9.50 27.56
N LEU A 228 -27.49 -8.82 28.09
CA LEU A 228 -26.17 -9.42 28.33
C LEU A 228 -26.24 -10.58 29.32
N HIS A 229 -27.00 -10.45 30.40
CA HIS A 229 -27.17 -11.52 31.38
C HIS A 229 -27.79 -12.78 30.76
N ALA A 230 -28.81 -12.60 29.91
CA ALA A 230 -29.43 -13.69 29.17
C ALA A 230 -28.41 -14.38 28.23
N SER A 231 -27.56 -13.61 27.54
CA SER A 231 -26.46 -14.14 26.72
C SER A 231 -25.45 -14.95 27.55
N HIS A 232 -25.07 -14.44 28.72
CA HIS A 232 -24.14 -15.13 29.62
C HIS A 232 -24.73 -16.46 30.12
N GLY A 233 -26.04 -16.52 30.34
CA GLY A 233 -26.75 -17.74 30.75
C GLY A 233 -26.68 -18.88 29.72
N VAL A 234 -26.50 -18.56 28.44
CA VAL A 234 -26.27 -19.55 27.36
C VAL A 234 -24.78 -19.71 27.00
N GLY A 235 -23.88 -19.15 27.80
CA GLY A 235 -22.43 -19.26 27.63
C GLY A 235 -21.82 -18.33 26.58
N VAL A 236 -22.55 -17.29 26.15
CA VAL A 236 -22.10 -16.30 25.16
C VAL A 236 -21.70 -15.01 25.86
N ILE A 237 -20.46 -14.57 25.67
CA ILE A 237 -19.93 -13.27 26.13
C ILE A 237 -19.82 -12.36 24.91
N HIS A 238 -20.24 -11.10 25.00
CA HIS A 238 -20.34 -10.21 23.84
C HIS A 238 -19.00 -9.67 23.37
N ARG A 239 -18.12 -9.23 24.29
CA ARG A 239 -16.74 -8.75 24.06
C ARG A 239 -16.55 -7.46 23.24
N ASP A 240 -17.62 -6.85 22.75
CA ASP A 240 -17.59 -5.62 21.94
C ASP A 240 -18.82 -4.75 22.23
N VAL A 241 -19.14 -4.56 23.52
CA VAL A 241 -20.27 -3.71 23.92
C VAL A 241 -19.87 -2.24 23.76
N LYS A 242 -20.54 -1.53 22.86
CA LYS A 242 -20.32 -0.11 22.55
C LYS A 242 -21.60 0.55 22.00
N PRO A 243 -21.71 1.90 21.98
CA PRO A 243 -22.93 2.58 21.55
C PRO A 243 -23.36 2.26 20.10
N ALA A 244 -22.42 1.95 19.21
CA ALA A 244 -22.73 1.55 17.83
C ALA A 244 -23.45 0.20 17.74
N ASN A 245 -23.29 -0.67 18.74
CA ASN A 245 -23.88 -2.02 18.78
C ASN A 245 -25.17 -2.08 19.63
N ILE A 246 -25.65 -0.93 20.11
CA ILE A 246 -26.92 -0.81 20.85
C ILE A 246 -27.89 -0.03 19.97
N LEU A 247 -28.89 -0.71 19.43
CA LEU A 247 -29.95 -0.12 18.64
C LEU A 247 -31.09 0.35 19.56
N ILE A 248 -31.65 1.52 19.29
CA ILE A 248 -32.83 2.05 19.94
C ILE A 248 -33.97 1.97 18.94
N ALA A 249 -34.94 1.10 19.22
CA ALA A 249 -36.15 0.97 18.41
C ALA A 249 -37.04 2.22 18.57
N PRO A 250 -37.97 2.49 17.63
CA PRO A 250 -38.85 3.66 17.68
C PRO A 250 -39.73 3.74 18.94
N ASP A 251 -39.98 2.61 19.61
CA ASP A 251 -40.69 2.53 20.89
C ASP A 251 -39.80 2.86 22.12
N GLY A 252 -38.51 3.11 21.90
CA GLY A 252 -37.50 3.37 22.92
C GLY A 252 -36.83 2.11 23.48
N THR A 253 -37.16 0.91 22.99
CA THR A 253 -36.58 -0.34 23.48
C THR A 253 -35.13 -0.52 22.99
N PRO A 254 -34.15 -0.76 23.88
CA PRO A 254 -32.78 -1.04 23.44
C PRO A 254 -32.64 -2.50 22.99
N ARG A 255 -31.93 -2.70 21.88
CA ARG A 255 -31.67 -3.99 21.23
C ARG A 255 -30.17 -4.13 20.99
N LEU A 256 -29.52 -5.07 21.67
CA LEU A 256 -28.10 -5.36 21.51
C LEU A 256 -27.86 -6.19 20.24
N THR A 257 -26.95 -5.74 19.39
CA THR A 257 -26.59 -6.40 18.12
C THR A 257 -25.09 -6.67 18.04
N ASP A 258 -24.64 -7.39 17.00
CA ASP A 258 -23.23 -7.61 16.70
C ASP A 258 -22.41 -8.28 17.83
N PHE A 259 -22.90 -9.43 18.34
CA PHE A 259 -22.09 -10.30 19.20
C PHE A 259 -20.74 -10.57 18.54
N GLY A 260 -19.64 -10.34 19.28
CA GLY A 260 -18.27 -10.27 18.78
C GLY A 260 -17.73 -11.59 18.23
N LEU A 261 -18.26 -12.01 17.08
CA LEU A 261 -18.00 -13.28 16.39
C LEU A 261 -16.61 -13.38 15.74
N ALA A 262 -15.71 -12.42 15.97
CA ALA A 262 -14.30 -12.52 15.56
C ALA A 262 -13.43 -11.55 16.36
N ARG A 263 -12.78 -12.01 17.42
CA ARG A 263 -11.45 -11.52 17.83
C ARG A 263 -10.62 -12.69 18.36
N VAL A 264 -10.45 -13.66 17.47
CA VAL A 264 -9.19 -14.41 17.42
C VAL A 264 -8.56 -13.95 16.11
N VAL A 265 -7.30 -13.55 16.16
CA VAL A 265 -6.55 -12.80 15.14
C VAL A 265 -6.73 -11.28 15.25
N ASP A 266 -5.94 -10.68 16.13
CA ASP A 266 -4.88 -9.73 15.75
C ASP A 266 -4.02 -9.48 16.99
N ASP A 267 -2.83 -10.10 17.01
CA ASP A 267 -1.72 -9.79 17.91
C ASP A 267 -0.89 -8.60 17.36
N SER A 268 -1.45 -7.81 16.44
CA SER A 268 -0.88 -6.62 15.81
C SER A 268 -1.46 -5.35 16.43
N PHE A 269 -0.64 -4.63 17.19
CA PHE A 269 -0.95 -3.29 17.70
C PHE A 269 -0.66 -2.25 16.61
N ASP A 270 -1.44 -2.26 15.52
CA ASP A 270 -1.21 -1.35 14.40
C ASP A 270 -1.88 0.01 14.66
N SER A 271 -1.15 1.06 14.27
CA SER A 271 -1.47 2.49 14.41
C SER A 271 -2.65 2.91 13.51
N VAL A 272 -3.87 2.54 13.87
CA VAL A 272 -5.06 3.01 13.14
C VAL A 272 -5.55 4.36 13.68
N THR A 273 -5.48 5.40 12.86
CA THR A 273 -5.90 6.76 13.18
C THR A 273 -7.42 6.97 13.03
N GLY A 274 -7.96 7.85 13.88
CA GLY A 274 -9.30 8.46 13.73
C GLY A 274 -10.49 7.57 14.11
N ASP A 275 -10.89 6.65 13.23
CA ASP A 275 -12.19 5.97 13.33
C ASP A 275 -12.13 4.61 14.05
N PHE A 276 -10.99 3.91 14.05
CA PHE A 276 -10.80 2.64 14.78
C PHE A 276 -10.36 2.82 16.24
N ALA A 277 -9.70 3.94 16.58
CA ALA A 277 -9.40 4.32 17.97
C ALA A 277 -10.69 4.40 18.83
N GLY A 278 -11.84 4.66 18.21
CA GLY A 278 -13.16 4.66 18.84
C GLY A 278 -13.57 3.34 19.47
N THR A 279 -13.17 2.19 18.91
CA THR A 279 -13.60 0.86 19.40
C THR A 279 -12.83 0.42 20.65
N TRP A 280 -11.57 0.82 20.80
CA TRP A 280 -10.74 0.44 21.95
C TRP A 280 -11.16 1.09 23.27
N ALA A 281 -11.81 2.25 23.22
CA ALA A 281 -12.22 3.00 24.41
C ALA A 281 -13.20 2.26 25.32
N TYR A 282 -13.88 1.21 24.83
CA TYR A 282 -14.87 0.42 25.57
C TYR A 282 -14.33 -0.92 26.07
N MET A 283 -13.07 -1.26 25.80
CA MET A 283 -12.49 -2.53 26.25
C MET A 283 -12.22 -2.53 27.74
N SER A 284 -12.35 -3.70 28.36
CA SER A 284 -11.95 -3.89 29.75
C SER A 284 -10.43 -3.99 29.92
N PRO A 285 -9.88 -3.70 31.12
CA PRO A 285 -8.47 -3.86 31.41
C PRO A 285 -7.94 -5.26 31.09
N GLU A 286 -8.72 -6.30 31.38
CA GLU A 286 -8.36 -7.69 31.06
C GLU A 286 -8.42 -7.98 29.55
N GLN A 287 -9.30 -7.33 28.78
CA GLN A 287 -9.28 -7.43 27.31
C GLN A 287 -8.04 -6.78 26.70
N VAL A 288 -7.55 -5.69 27.29
CA VAL A 288 -6.37 -4.96 26.83
C VAL A 288 -5.06 -5.69 27.20
N THR A 289 -5.04 -6.41 28.33
CA THR A 289 -3.82 -7.02 28.89
C THR A 289 -3.62 -8.50 28.56
N ALA A 290 -4.66 -9.24 28.18
CA ALA A 290 -4.59 -10.70 28.16
C ALA A 290 -4.10 -11.31 26.83
N LYS A 291 -3.14 -12.24 26.98
CA LYS A 291 -2.83 -13.33 26.05
C LYS A 291 -3.78 -14.52 26.29
N ARG A 292 -4.74 -14.70 25.38
CA ARG A 292 -5.51 -15.92 25.02
C ARG A 292 -6.32 -16.76 26.04
N MET A 293 -6.26 -16.63 27.38
CA MET A 293 -7.19 -17.36 28.27
C MET A 293 -7.52 -16.62 29.58
N GLY A 294 -8.81 -16.37 29.85
CA GLY A 294 -9.29 -15.80 31.13
C GLY A 294 -10.44 -14.79 31.08
N LEU A 295 -10.95 -14.41 29.89
CA LEU A 295 -12.08 -13.48 29.78
C LEU A 295 -13.39 -14.16 30.23
N ASP A 296 -14.07 -13.55 31.20
CA ASP A 296 -15.40 -13.96 31.66
C ASP A 296 -16.44 -12.85 31.39
N HIS A 297 -17.67 -13.05 31.84
CA HIS A 297 -18.78 -12.12 31.63
C HIS A 297 -18.58 -10.73 32.27
N ARG A 298 -17.62 -10.57 33.20
CA ARG A 298 -17.35 -9.29 33.87
C ARG A 298 -16.63 -8.29 32.98
N THR A 299 -16.12 -8.75 31.84
CA THR A 299 -15.67 -7.90 30.74
C THR A 299 -16.81 -7.06 30.16
N ASP A 300 -17.96 -7.68 29.87
CA ASP A 300 -19.12 -6.97 29.30
C ASP A 300 -19.70 -5.95 30.31
N ILE A 301 -19.58 -6.23 31.63
CA ILE A 301 -19.97 -5.30 32.70
C ILE A 301 -19.13 -4.02 32.65
N PHE A 302 -17.82 -4.15 32.42
CA PHE A 302 -16.94 -2.98 32.31
C PHE A 302 -17.27 -2.17 31.07
N SER A 303 -17.42 -2.83 29.91
CA SER A 303 -17.75 -2.16 28.65
C SER A 303 -19.11 -1.43 28.72
N LEU A 304 -20.12 -2.06 29.32
CA LEU A 304 -21.41 -1.39 29.57
C LEU A 304 -21.27 -0.24 30.60
N GLY A 305 -20.37 -0.38 31.58
CA GLY A 305 -19.99 0.70 32.50
C GLY A 305 -19.37 1.90 31.79
N VAL A 306 -18.57 1.68 30.74
CA VAL A 306 -18.04 2.76 29.89
C VAL A 306 -19.16 3.47 29.14
N VAL A 307 -20.12 2.71 28.59
CA VAL A 307 -21.31 3.28 27.94
C VAL A 307 -22.14 4.12 28.94
N LEU A 308 -22.35 3.62 30.15
CA LEU A 308 -23.05 4.36 31.20
C LEU A 308 -22.28 5.66 31.55
N TYR A 309 -20.96 5.60 31.68
CA TYR A 309 -20.14 6.78 31.94
C TYR A 309 -20.32 7.84 30.86
N GLU A 310 -20.23 7.43 29.59
CA GLU A 310 -20.36 8.34 28.46
C GLU A 310 -21.75 8.97 28.39
N LEU A 311 -22.82 8.23 28.69
CA LEU A 311 -24.17 8.80 28.78
C LEU A 311 -24.34 9.79 29.93
N LEU A 312 -23.63 9.59 31.05
CA LEU A 312 -23.69 10.49 32.21
C LEU A 312 -22.83 11.75 32.02
N ALA A 313 -21.64 11.59 31.46
CA ALA A 313 -20.62 12.63 31.33
C ALA A 313 -20.59 13.31 29.95
N LEU A 314 -21.28 12.73 28.94
CA LEU A 314 -21.24 13.11 27.51
C LEU A 314 -19.83 13.15 26.91
N ARG A 315 -18.91 12.41 27.52
CA ARG A 315 -17.52 12.24 27.09
C ARG A 315 -17.04 10.87 27.56
N ARG A 316 -16.05 10.30 26.89
CA ARG A 316 -15.55 8.97 27.24
C ARG A 316 -14.71 9.02 28.52
N PRO A 317 -14.68 7.95 29.34
CA PRO A 317 -13.86 7.88 30.54
C PRO A 317 -12.36 7.83 30.25
N PHE A 318 -11.99 7.26 29.08
CA PHE A 318 -10.61 7.10 28.64
C PHE A 318 -10.50 7.61 27.20
N GLU A 319 -9.83 8.75 27.03
CA GLU A 319 -9.53 9.36 25.72
C GLU A 319 -8.02 9.35 25.47
N GLY A 320 -7.56 9.55 24.24
CA GLY A 320 -6.13 9.59 23.90
C GLY A 320 -5.95 9.71 22.39
N ASP A 321 -4.80 10.22 21.95
CA ASP A 321 -4.53 10.48 20.54
C ASP A 321 -4.16 9.18 19.78
N THR A 322 -3.76 8.14 20.52
CA THR A 322 -3.41 6.83 19.96
C THR A 322 -4.06 5.68 20.73
N THR A 323 -4.27 4.56 20.04
CA THR A 323 -4.79 3.31 20.62
C THR A 323 -3.99 2.84 21.84
N HIS A 324 -2.66 2.95 21.79
CA HIS A 324 -1.78 2.62 22.92
C HIS A 324 -2.03 3.53 24.14
N GLN A 325 -2.23 4.84 23.94
CA GLN A 325 -2.54 5.76 25.04
C GLN A 325 -3.88 5.43 25.70
N ILE A 326 -4.90 5.09 24.90
CA ILE A 326 -6.22 4.68 25.40
C ILE A 326 -6.09 3.36 26.17
N ALA A 327 -5.39 2.36 25.63
CA ALA A 327 -5.12 1.08 26.27
C ALA A 327 -4.40 1.26 27.62
N GLN A 328 -3.35 2.07 27.67
CA GLN A 328 -2.63 2.38 28.91
C GLN A 328 -3.55 3.06 29.93
N ARG A 329 -4.41 4.01 29.51
CA ARG A 329 -5.37 4.66 30.41
C ARG A 329 -6.44 3.71 30.92
N ILE A 330 -6.92 2.78 30.09
CA ILE A 330 -7.86 1.73 30.52
C ILE A 330 -7.24 0.87 31.62
N VAL A 331 -5.95 0.52 31.51
CA VAL A 331 -5.27 -0.34 32.50
C VAL A 331 -4.86 0.43 33.76
N THR A 332 -4.39 1.67 33.63
CA THR A 332 -3.65 2.37 34.72
C THR A 332 -4.37 3.57 35.31
N TYR A 333 -5.29 4.20 34.56
CA TYR A 333 -5.93 5.45 34.96
C TYR A 333 -7.36 5.23 35.43
N ASP A 334 -7.72 5.85 36.55
CA ASP A 334 -9.10 5.88 37.03
C ASP A 334 -9.86 7.03 36.40
N PRO A 335 -11.08 6.79 35.89
CA PRO A 335 -11.85 7.85 35.26
C PRO A 335 -12.29 8.89 36.31
N PRO A 336 -12.32 10.19 35.94
CA PRO A 336 -12.87 11.22 36.82
C PRO A 336 -14.33 10.92 37.17
N ASP A 337 -14.76 11.26 38.38
CA ASP A 337 -16.15 11.05 38.80
C ASP A 337 -17.11 11.82 37.87
N PRO A 338 -18.11 11.16 37.24
CA PRO A 338 -19.09 11.81 36.35
C PRO A 338 -19.76 13.04 36.97
N SER A 339 -19.97 13.05 38.28
CA SER A 339 -20.58 14.17 39.02
C SER A 339 -19.69 15.42 39.07
N THR A 340 -18.38 15.28 38.90
CA THR A 340 -17.43 16.41 38.81
C THR A 340 -17.39 17.04 37.43
N ILE A 341 -17.78 16.29 36.41
CA ILE A 341 -17.83 16.74 35.01
C ILE A 341 -19.17 17.42 34.76
N ARG A 342 -20.25 16.79 35.22
CA ARG A 342 -21.60 17.30 35.12
C ARG A 342 -22.26 17.26 36.48
N SER A 343 -22.34 18.42 37.14
CA SER A 343 -22.88 18.59 38.50
C SER A 343 -24.34 18.13 38.67
N GLN A 344 -25.07 17.93 37.57
CA GLN A 344 -26.44 17.41 37.56
C GLN A 344 -26.53 15.87 37.63
N CYS A 345 -25.40 15.15 37.60
CA CYS A 345 -25.38 13.70 37.70
C CYS A 345 -25.67 13.24 39.15
N PRO A 346 -26.70 12.40 39.38
CA PRO A 346 -27.00 11.85 40.70
C PRO A 346 -25.83 11.01 41.26
N SER A 347 -25.52 11.21 42.54
CA SER A 347 -24.39 10.53 43.22
C SER A 347 -24.56 9.01 43.28
N ALA A 348 -25.80 8.52 43.35
CA ALA A 348 -26.11 7.09 43.30
C ALA A 348 -25.69 6.47 41.96
N LEU A 349 -26.01 7.11 40.82
CA LEU A 349 -25.60 6.64 39.49
C LEU A 349 -24.09 6.73 39.28
N ALA A 350 -23.44 7.79 39.78
CA ALA A 350 -21.98 7.89 39.75
C ALA A 350 -21.32 6.74 40.55
N THR A 351 -21.90 6.35 41.69
CA THR A 351 -21.41 5.21 42.50
C THR A 351 -21.60 3.87 41.78
N ILE A 352 -22.75 3.66 41.15
CA ILE A 352 -23.05 2.47 40.36
C ILE A 352 -22.09 2.35 39.17
N CYS A 353 -21.88 3.45 38.44
CA CYS A 353 -20.93 3.55 37.33
C CYS A 353 -19.49 3.28 37.77
N GLY A 354 -19.06 3.86 38.90
CA GLY A 354 -17.71 3.65 39.45
C GLY A 354 -17.45 2.18 39.79
N LYS A 355 -18.42 1.48 40.37
CA LYS A 355 -18.30 0.05 40.68
C LYS A 355 -18.22 -0.83 39.43
N ALA A 356 -18.91 -0.47 38.35
CA ALA A 356 -18.80 -1.18 37.06
C ALA A 356 -17.43 -0.99 36.39
N LEU A 357 -16.80 0.18 36.60
CA LEU A 357 -15.49 0.57 36.04
C LEU A 357 -14.29 0.22 36.92
N GLU A 358 -14.49 -0.55 38.00
CA GLU A 358 -13.38 -1.05 38.83
C GLU A 358 -12.39 -1.84 37.97
N LYS A 359 -11.09 -1.58 38.14
CA LYS A 359 -10.08 -2.22 37.27
C LYS A 359 -9.94 -3.70 37.56
N ASP A 360 -10.00 -4.06 38.84
CA ASP A 360 -10.02 -5.43 39.34
C ASP A 360 -11.40 -6.09 39.08
N PRO A 361 -11.49 -7.13 38.24
CA PRO A 361 -12.76 -7.80 37.94
C PRO A 361 -13.46 -8.35 39.18
N ASP A 362 -12.74 -8.76 40.23
CA ASP A 362 -13.31 -9.29 41.47
C ASP A 362 -14.02 -8.23 42.32
N ARG A 363 -13.79 -6.95 42.03
CA ARG A 363 -14.44 -5.81 42.70
C ARG A 363 -15.63 -5.25 41.93
N ARG A 364 -15.82 -5.68 40.69
CA ARG A 364 -17.00 -5.35 39.88
C ARG A 364 -18.23 -6.11 40.37
N TYR A 365 -19.34 -5.91 39.67
CA TYR A 365 -20.52 -6.74 39.86
C TYR A 365 -20.23 -8.19 39.49
N GLY A 366 -20.74 -9.12 40.30
CA GLY A 366 -20.59 -10.55 40.03
C GLY A 366 -21.37 -11.03 38.80
N SER A 367 -22.34 -10.28 38.30
CA SER A 367 -23.14 -10.56 37.11
C SER A 367 -23.78 -9.28 36.54
N CYS A 368 -24.21 -9.30 35.27
CA CYS A 368 -24.99 -8.21 34.68
C CYS A 368 -26.36 -8.01 35.36
N ALA A 369 -26.98 -9.08 35.88
CA ALA A 369 -28.20 -8.98 36.68
C ALA A 369 -27.99 -8.13 37.93
N ALA A 370 -26.89 -8.34 38.67
CA ALA A 370 -26.58 -7.54 39.86
C ALA A 370 -26.31 -6.07 39.53
N PHE A 371 -25.82 -5.77 38.32
CA PHE A 371 -25.66 -4.41 37.83
C PHE A 371 -27.02 -3.77 37.47
N ALA A 372 -27.90 -4.52 36.79
CA ALA A 372 -29.26 -4.09 36.49
C ALA A 372 -30.09 -3.84 37.75
N ASP A 373 -29.96 -4.69 38.77
CA ASP A 373 -30.67 -4.56 40.04
C ASP A 373 -30.31 -3.26 40.75
N ASP A 374 -29.02 -2.89 40.85
CA ASP A 374 -28.61 -1.62 41.45
C ASP A 374 -29.16 -0.39 40.68
N LEU A 375 -29.27 -0.48 39.34
CA LEU A 375 -29.92 0.55 38.52
C LEU A 375 -31.42 0.64 38.79
N ARG A 376 -32.11 -0.50 38.98
CA ARG A 376 -33.54 -0.54 39.32
C ARG A 376 -33.84 -0.08 40.74
N GLU A 377 -32.97 -0.39 41.69
CA GLU A 377 -33.06 0.14 43.06
C GLU A 377 -32.94 1.67 43.03
N TYR A 378 -32.03 2.23 42.22
CA TYR A 378 -31.97 3.67 41.97
C TYR A 378 -33.27 4.21 41.32
N LEU A 379 -33.81 3.54 40.29
CA LEU A 379 -35.06 3.95 39.64
C LEU A 379 -36.27 3.94 40.59
N SER A 380 -36.24 3.06 41.59
CA SER A 380 -37.29 2.90 42.61
C SER A 380 -37.04 3.74 43.87
N ASP A 381 -36.03 4.63 43.86
CA ASP A 381 -35.60 5.47 44.98
C ASP A 381 -35.26 4.67 46.26
N ARG A 382 -34.75 3.46 46.09
CA ARG A 382 -34.33 2.55 47.17
C ARG A 382 -32.80 2.59 47.37
N PRO A 383 -32.30 2.16 48.54
CA PRO A 383 -30.86 2.13 48.79
C PRO A 383 -30.13 1.16 47.86
N ILE A 384 -29.19 1.68 47.07
CA ILE A 384 -28.33 0.89 46.18
C ILE A 384 -27.37 -0.02 46.98
N ALA A 385 -27.03 -1.20 46.47
CA ALA A 385 -26.06 -2.10 47.10
C ALA A 385 -24.61 -1.67 46.87
N ALA A 386 -24.32 -0.92 45.79
CA ALA A 386 -23.03 -0.29 45.54
C ALA A 386 -22.65 0.66 46.68
N ARG A 387 -21.48 0.42 47.30
CA ARG A 387 -20.92 1.28 48.36
C ARG A 387 -19.81 2.15 47.79
N PRO A 388 -19.73 3.44 48.16
CA PRO A 388 -18.60 4.27 47.76
C PRO A 388 -17.30 3.70 48.33
N PRO A 389 -16.16 3.81 47.62
CA PRO A 389 -14.88 3.31 48.08
C PRO A 389 -14.51 3.94 49.43
N SER A 390 -14.02 3.11 50.37
CA SER A 390 -13.77 3.55 51.75
C SER A 390 -12.76 4.70 51.81
N VAL A 391 -12.91 5.58 52.81
CA VAL A 391 -12.00 6.73 53.03
C VAL A 391 -10.55 6.27 53.20
N VAL A 392 -10.33 5.08 53.78
CA VAL A 392 -9.01 4.44 53.91
C VAL A 392 -8.44 4.00 52.56
N HIS A 393 -9.29 3.56 51.63
CA HIS A 393 -8.87 3.18 50.28
C HIS A 393 -8.51 4.42 49.43
N ARG A 394 -9.31 5.49 49.52
CA ARG A 394 -9.02 6.78 48.86
C ARG A 394 -7.75 7.45 49.40
N LEU A 395 -7.51 7.38 50.70
CA LEU A 395 -6.28 7.89 51.33
C LEU A 395 -5.03 7.09 50.93
N ARG A 396 -5.11 5.75 50.87
CA ARG A 396 -3.99 4.91 50.40
C ARG A 396 -3.63 5.19 48.94
N ARG A 397 -4.64 5.45 48.11
CA ARG A 397 -4.46 5.67 46.68
C ARG A 397 -4.04 7.11 46.33
N TRP A 398 -4.56 8.11 47.05
CA TRP A 398 -4.10 9.50 46.95
C TRP A 398 -2.66 9.67 47.45
N ALA A 399 -2.27 8.94 48.51
CA ALA A 399 -0.90 8.90 49.01
C ALA A 399 0.10 8.25 48.03
N ALA A 400 -0.36 7.34 47.15
CA ALA A 400 0.48 6.72 46.12
C ALA A 400 0.74 7.64 44.90
N VAL A 401 -0.07 8.68 44.70
CA VAL A 401 -0.01 9.54 43.49
C VAL A 401 0.51 10.95 43.80
N HIS A 402 0.36 11.48 45.03
CA HIS A 402 0.88 12.80 45.43
C HIS A 402 1.72 12.76 46.73
N PRO A 403 2.98 12.28 46.67
CA PRO A 403 3.80 12.06 47.87
C PRO A 403 4.25 13.34 48.61
N VAL A 404 4.14 14.53 48.00
CA VAL A 404 4.71 15.77 48.55
C VAL A 404 3.71 16.60 49.39
N ALA A 405 2.40 16.55 49.07
CA ALA A 405 1.40 17.39 49.75
C ALA A 405 0.90 16.81 51.10
N SER A 406 1.02 15.49 51.28
CA SER A 406 0.57 14.75 52.48
C SER A 406 1.42 15.01 53.72
N SER A 407 2.66 15.47 53.54
CA SER A 407 3.69 15.52 54.58
C SER A 407 3.64 16.78 55.44
N VAL A 408 3.06 17.88 54.94
CA VAL A 408 3.12 19.18 55.62
C VAL A 408 2.11 19.28 56.77
N THR A 409 0.92 18.68 56.62
CA THR A 409 -0.17 18.81 57.59
C THR A 409 -0.02 17.86 58.79
N ALA A 410 0.63 16.70 58.61
CA ALA A 410 0.85 15.72 59.68
C ALA A 410 2.05 16.07 60.60
N VAL A 411 3.07 16.74 60.06
CA VAL A 411 4.30 17.10 60.80
C VAL A 411 4.03 18.12 61.90
N VAL A 412 3.11 19.07 61.67
CA VAL A 412 2.79 20.12 62.65
C VAL A 412 2.06 19.56 63.87
N THR A 413 1.20 18.56 63.69
CA THR A 413 0.41 17.98 64.78
C THR A 413 1.22 16.96 65.59
N LEU A 414 2.12 16.21 64.95
CA LEU A 414 2.98 15.23 65.62
C LEU A 414 4.12 15.88 66.43
N ALA A 415 4.70 16.99 65.95
CA ALA A 415 5.81 17.67 66.61
C ALA A 415 5.46 18.16 68.04
N LEU A 416 4.20 18.56 68.28
CA LEU A 416 3.73 19.01 69.60
C LEU A 416 3.58 17.87 70.63
N ILE A 417 3.35 16.63 70.16
CA ILE A 417 3.13 15.46 71.02
C ILE A 417 4.46 14.73 71.27
N SER A 418 5.37 14.71 70.29
CA SER A 418 6.67 14.01 70.38
C SER A 418 7.62 14.59 71.41
N VAL A 419 7.61 15.92 71.64
CA VAL A 419 8.53 16.59 72.58
C VAL A 419 8.32 16.12 74.02
N THR A 420 7.09 15.80 74.40
CA THR A 420 6.75 15.42 75.78
C THR A 420 7.08 13.96 76.08
N VAL A 421 7.02 13.07 75.07
CA VAL A 421 7.30 11.63 75.18
C VAL A 421 8.80 11.32 75.04
N LEU A 422 9.52 12.10 74.24
CA LEU A 422 10.97 11.90 73.98
C LEU A 422 11.86 12.13 75.20
N LEU A 423 11.40 12.90 76.21
CA LEU A 423 12.19 13.15 77.42
C LEU A 423 12.13 11.97 78.41
N THR A 424 11.07 11.17 78.36
CA THR A 424 10.83 10.08 79.32
C THR A 424 11.35 8.72 78.83
N GLU A 425 11.39 8.49 77.51
CA GLU A 425 11.79 7.19 76.93
C GLU A 425 13.31 7.07 76.69
N ASN A 426 14.06 8.18 76.55
CA ASN A 426 15.50 8.19 76.27
C ASN A 426 16.34 7.49 77.37
N LEU A 427 15.82 7.41 78.60
CA LEU A 427 16.48 6.69 79.69
C LEU A 427 16.23 5.17 79.66
N ARG A 428 15.28 4.67 78.86
CA ARG A 428 14.96 3.24 78.71
C ARG A 428 15.58 2.60 77.46
N THR A 429 15.77 3.36 76.38
CA THR A 429 16.13 2.84 75.03
C THR A 429 17.57 2.31 74.89
N ASN A 430 18.50 2.65 75.79
CA ASN A 430 19.88 2.16 75.71
C ASN A 430 20.04 0.63 75.88
N ARG A 431 18.98 -0.09 76.28
CA ARG A 431 18.99 -1.55 76.43
C ARG A 431 18.40 -2.33 75.24
N LEU A 432 17.72 -1.67 74.30
CA LEU A 432 17.06 -2.30 73.13
C LEU A 432 17.81 -2.12 71.80
N LEU A 433 18.82 -1.24 71.75
CA LEU A 433 19.63 -0.96 70.57
C LEU A 433 20.46 -2.15 70.04
N ARG A 434 20.58 -3.24 70.81
CA ARG A 434 21.29 -4.45 70.38
C ARG A 434 20.44 -5.43 69.56
N SER A 435 19.12 -5.41 69.69
CA SER A 435 18.23 -6.24 68.85
C SER A 435 17.83 -5.53 67.55
N SER A 436 17.63 -4.22 67.59
CA SER A 436 17.24 -3.41 66.42
C SER A 436 18.30 -3.36 65.31
N ASN A 437 19.58 -3.62 65.61
CA ASN A 437 20.64 -3.63 64.60
C ASN A 437 20.65 -4.91 63.73
N ALA A 438 20.00 -5.99 64.15
CA ALA A 438 19.87 -7.21 63.34
C ALA A 438 18.69 -7.08 62.35
N ASP A 439 17.54 -6.56 62.83
CA ASP A 439 16.34 -6.37 62.00
C ASP A 439 16.54 -5.25 60.94
N LEU A 440 17.35 -4.23 61.25
CA LEU A 440 17.72 -3.17 60.28
C LEU A 440 18.65 -3.66 59.17
N ALA A 441 19.46 -4.70 59.41
CA ALA A 441 20.29 -5.31 58.38
C ALA A 441 19.41 -6.13 57.41
N GLU A 442 18.47 -6.92 57.95
CA GLU A 442 17.51 -7.69 57.15
C GLU A 442 16.57 -6.79 56.33
N GLN A 443 16.10 -5.67 56.90
CA GLN A 443 15.29 -4.69 56.15
C GLN A 443 16.09 -3.95 55.09
N ARG A 444 17.38 -3.70 55.32
CA ARG A 444 18.25 -3.06 54.34
C ARG A 444 18.55 -3.98 53.17
N ASP A 445 18.81 -5.26 53.44
CA ASP A 445 19.01 -6.27 52.39
C ASP A 445 17.72 -6.47 51.56
N LEU A 446 16.54 -6.45 52.21
CA LEU A 446 15.25 -6.53 51.52
C LEU A 446 14.95 -5.26 50.70
N ALA A 447 15.32 -4.08 51.20
CA ALA A 447 15.13 -2.81 50.50
C ALA A 447 16.10 -2.67 49.31
N GLU A 448 17.35 -3.09 49.45
CA GLU A 448 18.33 -3.15 48.36
C GLU A 448 17.90 -4.19 47.30
N ALA A 449 17.37 -5.35 47.71
CA ALA A 449 16.78 -6.34 46.79
C ALA A 449 15.53 -5.82 46.07
N ASN A 450 14.64 -5.11 46.77
CA ASN A 450 13.44 -4.51 46.18
C ASN A 450 13.78 -3.34 45.25
N ALA A 451 14.80 -2.53 45.59
CA ALA A 451 15.28 -1.46 44.72
C ALA A 451 15.97 -2.02 43.47
N ALA A 452 16.78 -3.09 43.60
CA ALA A 452 17.36 -3.80 42.47
C ALA A 452 16.28 -4.42 41.57
N ALA A 453 15.23 -5.01 42.16
CA ALA A 453 14.09 -5.56 41.42
C ALA A 453 13.26 -4.46 40.71
N ALA A 454 13.07 -3.30 41.34
CA ALA A 454 12.39 -2.16 40.73
C ALA A 454 13.20 -1.56 39.57
N LEU A 455 14.52 -1.44 39.72
CA LEU A 455 15.41 -0.98 38.65
C LEU A 455 15.43 -1.96 37.47
N ALA A 456 15.46 -3.27 37.76
CA ALA A 456 15.38 -4.32 36.73
C ALA A 456 14.02 -4.30 36.01
N ALA A 457 12.91 -4.08 36.73
CA ALA A 457 11.59 -3.95 36.14
C ALA A 457 11.46 -2.68 35.27
N GLN A 458 12.07 -1.57 35.69
CA GLN A 458 12.06 -0.32 34.92
C GLN A 458 12.91 -0.44 33.65
N SER A 459 14.11 -1.03 33.73
CA SER A 459 14.91 -1.34 32.55
C SER A 459 14.20 -2.30 31.60
N SER A 460 13.46 -3.30 32.12
CA SER A 460 12.65 -4.20 31.30
C SER A 460 11.49 -3.48 30.60
N ALA A 461 10.84 -2.53 31.26
CA ALA A 461 9.75 -1.74 30.68
C ALA A 461 10.26 -0.74 29.62
N ASP A 462 11.43 -0.13 29.83
CA ASP A 462 12.07 0.73 28.84
C ASP A 462 12.54 -0.07 27.62
N GLN A 463 13.01 -1.30 27.83
CA GLN A 463 13.35 -2.25 26.75
C GLN A 463 12.09 -2.64 25.95
N GLU A 464 10.98 -2.98 26.61
CA GLU A 464 9.71 -3.29 25.94
C GLU A 464 9.15 -2.09 25.15
N ARG A 465 9.27 -0.87 25.68
CA ARG A 465 8.85 0.35 24.99
C ARG A 465 9.68 0.61 23.74
N GLN A 466 10.99 0.40 23.85
CA GLN A 466 11.95 0.52 22.76
C GLN A 466 11.75 -0.56 21.68
N ASP A 467 11.31 -1.75 22.08
CA ASP A 467 10.95 -2.85 21.21
C ASP A 467 9.66 -2.52 20.44
N VAL A 468 8.61 -2.04 21.11
CA VAL A 468 7.34 -1.63 20.45
C VAL A 468 7.56 -0.53 19.39
N LEU A 469 8.40 0.47 19.66
CA LEU A 469 8.71 1.53 18.70
C LEU A 469 9.39 1.01 17.42
N ARG A 470 10.12 -0.10 17.48
CA ARG A 470 10.84 -0.67 16.32
C ARG A 470 9.97 -1.58 15.46
N LEU A 471 8.99 -2.25 16.06
CA LEU A 471 7.92 -2.89 15.29
C LEU A 471 7.04 -1.86 14.58
N SER A 472 6.81 -0.71 15.21
CA SER A 472 6.13 0.42 14.55
C SER A 472 6.88 0.85 13.29
N ALA A 473 8.20 1.00 13.33
CA ALA A 473 8.97 1.42 12.15
C ALA A 473 8.86 0.43 10.96
N LEU A 474 8.77 -0.88 11.22
CA LEU A 474 8.50 -1.88 10.18
C LEU A 474 7.10 -1.71 9.56
N GLN A 475 6.10 -1.43 10.39
CA GLN A 475 4.73 -1.20 9.92
C GLN A 475 4.60 0.13 9.19
N ASP A 476 5.26 1.18 9.69
CA ASP A 476 5.29 2.50 9.07
C ASP A 476 5.99 2.43 7.70
N LEU A 477 7.03 1.61 7.57
CA LEU A 477 7.65 1.30 6.28
C LEU A 477 6.67 0.58 5.34
N ASP A 478 6.01 -0.49 5.79
CA ASP A 478 5.04 -1.23 4.97
C ASP A 478 3.87 -0.36 4.50
N LEU A 479 3.32 0.47 5.39
CA LEU A 479 2.30 1.45 5.06
C LEU A 479 2.78 2.47 4.02
N LEU A 480 3.99 3.02 4.19
CA LEU A 480 4.55 3.95 3.21
C LEU A 480 4.71 3.32 1.84
N LEU A 481 5.20 2.07 1.78
CA LEU A 481 5.35 1.35 0.52
C LEU A 481 4.00 1.07 -0.13
N GLY A 482 2.96 0.76 0.65
CA GLY A 482 1.59 0.55 0.15
C GLY A 482 0.91 1.80 -0.41
N GLU A 483 1.28 2.99 0.06
CA GLU A 483 0.69 4.26 -0.40
C GLU A 483 1.27 4.76 -1.75
N VAL A 484 2.39 4.21 -2.23
CA VAL A 484 3.14 4.83 -3.33
C VAL A 484 2.37 4.87 -4.66
N ASP A 485 1.60 3.83 -4.95
CA ASP A 485 0.78 3.76 -6.18
C ASP A 485 -0.37 4.78 -6.12
N GLU A 486 -0.90 5.04 -4.93
CA GLU A 486 -1.93 6.06 -4.69
C GLU A 486 -1.39 7.50 -4.84
N LEU A 487 -0.10 7.69 -5.11
CA LEU A 487 0.50 9.00 -5.39
C LEU A 487 0.64 9.28 -6.90
N TRP A 488 0.25 8.33 -7.77
CA TRP A 488 0.20 8.51 -9.23
C TRP A 488 -1.23 8.78 -9.75
N PRO A 489 -1.45 9.73 -10.70
CA PRO A 489 -0.46 10.52 -11.43
C PRO A 489 0.08 11.73 -10.66
N ALA A 490 1.30 12.14 -11.01
CA ALA A 490 2.03 13.27 -10.44
C ALA A 490 1.38 14.62 -10.82
N THR A 491 0.33 15.00 -10.09
CA THR A 491 -0.51 16.17 -10.35
C THR A 491 -0.36 17.23 -9.27
N PRO A 492 -0.58 18.53 -9.58
CA PRO A 492 -0.50 19.62 -8.60
C PRO A 492 -1.31 19.38 -7.32
N GLU A 493 -2.48 18.75 -7.42
CA GLU A 493 -3.39 18.47 -6.30
C GLU A 493 -2.78 17.47 -5.30
N ARG A 494 -1.84 16.64 -5.75
CA ARG A 494 -1.17 15.62 -4.92
C ARG A 494 0.12 16.11 -4.26
N ILE A 495 0.57 17.33 -4.53
CA ILE A 495 1.77 17.91 -3.89
C ILE A 495 1.74 17.74 -2.36
N PRO A 496 0.64 18.03 -1.63
CA PRO A 496 0.62 17.85 -0.17
C PRO A 496 0.83 16.39 0.26
N ALA A 497 0.24 15.43 -0.45
CA ALA A 497 0.38 14.01 -0.16
C ALA A 497 1.81 13.51 -0.47
N LEU A 498 2.36 13.91 -1.63
CA LEU A 498 3.74 13.60 -2.03
C LEU A 498 4.76 14.13 -1.02
N ARG A 499 4.62 15.39 -0.56
CA ARG A 499 5.46 15.96 0.50
C ARG A 499 5.33 15.20 1.81
N SER A 500 4.10 14.94 2.25
CA SER A 500 3.85 14.22 3.49
C SER A 500 4.40 12.79 3.48
N TRP A 501 4.38 12.14 2.31
CA TRP A 501 5.01 10.84 2.12
C TRP A 501 6.54 10.94 2.26
N ILE A 502 7.17 11.89 1.55
CA ILE A 502 8.64 12.10 1.61
C ILE A 502 9.08 12.42 3.04
N GLU A 503 8.40 13.35 3.72
CA GLU A 503 8.73 13.71 5.11
C GLU A 503 8.62 12.53 6.08
N ARG A 504 7.65 11.62 5.87
CA ARG A 504 7.54 10.39 6.67
C ARG A 504 8.66 9.41 6.35
N ALA A 505 8.96 9.21 5.07
CA ALA A 505 10.04 8.34 4.61
C ALA A 505 11.40 8.81 5.12
N GLU A 506 11.72 10.09 4.99
CA GLU A 506 12.95 10.71 5.51
C GLU A 506 13.10 10.49 7.02
N ARG A 507 12.03 10.68 7.80
CA ARG A 507 12.07 10.42 9.25
C ARG A 507 12.43 8.98 9.60
N LEU A 508 11.92 7.99 8.86
CA LEU A 508 12.27 6.60 9.11
C LEU A 508 13.72 6.30 8.71
N VAL A 509 14.18 6.88 7.59
CA VAL A 509 15.56 6.75 7.11
C VAL A 509 16.55 7.40 8.08
N ASP A 510 16.22 8.56 8.64
CA ASP A 510 17.03 9.26 9.65
C ASP A 510 17.25 8.40 10.92
N ASP A 511 16.35 7.46 11.21
CA ASP A 511 16.45 6.55 12.36
C ASP A 511 17.31 5.29 12.08
N ILE A 512 17.77 5.06 10.82
CA ILE A 512 18.64 3.91 10.46
C ILE A 512 19.86 3.77 11.40
N PRO A 513 20.63 4.82 11.74
CA PRO A 513 21.76 4.71 12.65
C PRO A 513 21.37 4.17 14.04
N LEU A 514 20.20 4.56 14.54
CA LEU A 514 19.65 4.07 15.81
C LEU A 514 19.30 2.58 15.73
N HIS A 515 18.70 2.15 14.63
CA HIS A 515 18.39 0.73 14.38
C HIS A 515 19.67 -0.12 14.26
N ARG A 516 20.69 0.38 13.55
CA ARG A 516 22.02 -0.28 13.44
C ARG A 516 22.70 -0.41 14.80
N LEU A 517 22.70 0.64 15.62
CA LEU A 517 23.25 0.61 16.98
C LEU A 517 22.57 -0.47 17.84
N LYS A 518 21.23 -0.55 17.77
CA LYS A 518 20.50 -1.56 18.54
C LYS A 518 20.77 -2.98 18.05
N ARG A 519 20.82 -3.17 16.74
CA ARG A 519 21.19 -4.46 16.14
C ARG A 519 22.59 -4.87 16.62
N SER A 520 23.54 -3.95 16.64
CA SER A 520 24.89 -4.18 17.18
C SER A 520 24.85 -4.58 18.67
N GLU A 521 24.08 -3.85 19.50
CA GLU A 521 23.89 -4.20 20.93
C GLU A 521 23.34 -5.63 21.09
N LEU A 522 22.31 -6.01 20.33
CA LEU A 522 21.78 -7.39 20.35
C LEU A 522 22.87 -8.39 19.96
N ARG A 523 23.56 -8.14 18.85
CA ARG A 523 24.65 -8.98 18.33
C ARG A 523 25.77 -9.22 19.34
N THR A 524 26.09 -8.24 20.20
CA THR A 524 27.08 -8.45 21.29
C THR A 524 26.65 -9.47 22.36
N ARG A 525 25.35 -9.79 22.44
CA ARG A 525 24.78 -10.76 23.39
C ARG A 525 24.66 -12.17 22.79
N ALA A 526 25.02 -12.34 21.52
CA ALA A 526 24.96 -13.63 20.83
C ALA A 526 26.03 -14.60 21.33
N LEU A 527 25.77 -15.90 21.16
CA LEU A 527 26.72 -16.96 21.50
C LEU A 527 27.97 -16.89 20.62
N GLU A 528 29.12 -17.23 21.22
CA GLU A 528 30.38 -17.39 20.49
C GLU A 528 30.29 -18.61 19.56
N TRP A 529 30.77 -18.43 18.33
CA TRP A 529 30.85 -19.53 17.36
C TRP A 529 32.11 -20.35 17.46
N SER A 530 31.95 -21.63 17.17
CA SER A 530 33.07 -22.50 16.80
C SER A 530 33.70 -22.06 15.47
N GLN A 531 34.93 -22.50 15.22
CA GLN A 531 35.61 -22.23 13.95
C GLN A 531 34.84 -22.78 12.75
N GLU A 532 34.17 -23.92 12.92
CA GLU A 532 33.38 -24.58 11.88
C GLU A 532 32.11 -23.77 11.53
N GLN A 533 31.44 -23.20 12.54
CA GLN A 533 30.29 -22.31 12.33
C GLN A 533 30.68 -21.02 11.60
N ARG A 534 31.83 -20.42 11.92
CA ARG A 534 32.35 -19.23 11.21
C ARG A 534 32.62 -19.54 9.73
N LEU A 535 33.19 -20.70 9.44
CA LEU A 535 33.46 -21.12 8.05
C LEU A 535 32.16 -21.39 7.28
N ALA A 536 31.17 -22.01 7.93
CA ALA A 536 29.86 -22.24 7.33
C ALA A 536 29.14 -20.92 7.02
N ASP A 537 29.13 -19.97 7.95
CA ASP A 537 28.49 -18.66 7.75
C ASP A 537 29.17 -17.84 6.67
N ARG A 538 30.51 -17.80 6.68
CA ARG A 538 31.31 -17.17 5.63
C ARG A 538 31.01 -17.79 4.26
N SER A 539 30.83 -19.11 4.18
CA SER A 539 30.50 -19.80 2.93
C SER A 539 29.12 -19.44 2.35
N MET A 540 28.21 -18.95 3.19
CA MET A 540 26.88 -18.48 2.78
C MET A 540 26.86 -16.99 2.42
N HIS A 541 27.97 -16.25 2.59
CA HIS A 541 27.97 -14.81 2.38
C HIS A 541 27.80 -14.43 0.89
N PRO A 542 26.82 -13.57 0.53
CA PRO A 542 26.52 -13.26 -0.86
C PRO A 542 27.67 -12.56 -1.59
N ALA A 543 28.52 -11.83 -0.86
CA ALA A 543 29.73 -11.21 -1.42
C ALA A 543 30.94 -12.16 -1.54
N LEU A 544 30.86 -13.42 -1.06
CA LEU A 544 31.98 -14.37 -1.16
C LEU A 544 32.43 -14.65 -2.61
N PRO A 545 31.54 -14.82 -3.61
CA PRO A 545 31.97 -14.98 -5.00
C PRO A 545 32.73 -13.76 -5.52
N GLN A 546 32.34 -12.54 -5.11
CA GLN A 546 33.04 -11.31 -5.47
C GLN A 546 34.43 -11.26 -4.84
N LEU A 547 34.55 -11.68 -3.58
CA LEU A 547 35.84 -11.81 -2.90
C LEU A 547 36.75 -12.80 -3.63
N VAL A 548 36.24 -13.98 -3.97
CA VAL A 548 37.01 -15.01 -4.71
C VAL A 548 37.45 -14.48 -6.07
N ALA A 549 36.58 -13.76 -6.78
CA ALA A 549 36.91 -13.16 -8.07
C ALA A 549 38.02 -12.10 -7.94
N ILE A 550 37.90 -11.17 -6.98
CA ILE A 550 38.90 -10.12 -6.79
C ILE A 550 40.23 -10.67 -6.25
N GLU A 551 40.20 -11.72 -5.43
CA GLU A 551 41.40 -12.43 -4.98
C GLU A 551 42.11 -13.11 -6.15
N ALA A 552 41.35 -13.76 -7.04
CA ALA A 552 41.90 -14.38 -8.24
C ALA A 552 42.49 -13.34 -9.22
N GLU A 553 41.82 -12.21 -9.40
CA GLU A 553 42.31 -11.10 -10.22
C GLU A 553 43.57 -10.49 -9.63
N LEU A 554 43.57 -10.17 -8.33
CA LEU A 554 44.72 -9.64 -7.62
C LEU A 554 45.91 -10.60 -7.69
N ALA A 555 45.69 -11.90 -7.48
CA ALA A 555 46.74 -12.91 -7.58
C ALA A 555 47.30 -13.02 -9.00
N SER A 556 46.44 -13.06 -10.02
CA SER A 556 46.83 -13.13 -11.43
C SER A 556 47.64 -11.90 -11.87
N LYS A 557 47.16 -10.69 -11.58
CA LYS A 557 47.86 -9.45 -11.91
C LYS A 557 49.15 -9.30 -11.12
N ARG A 558 49.18 -9.71 -9.84
CA ARG A 558 50.39 -9.72 -9.01
C ARG A 558 51.43 -10.66 -9.60
N PHE A 559 51.05 -11.88 -9.97
CA PHE A 559 51.94 -12.84 -10.62
C PHE A 559 52.54 -12.26 -11.90
N ALA A 560 51.73 -11.70 -12.79
CA ALA A 560 52.21 -11.10 -14.03
C ALA A 560 53.13 -9.89 -13.78
N TYR A 561 52.85 -9.08 -12.76
CA TYR A 561 53.72 -8.00 -12.32
C TYR A 561 55.07 -8.52 -11.81
N ASP A 562 55.07 -9.56 -10.98
CA ASP A 562 56.28 -10.15 -10.40
C ASP A 562 57.15 -10.86 -11.45
N VAL A 563 56.54 -11.54 -12.43
CA VAL A 563 57.24 -12.11 -13.60
C VAL A 563 57.93 -11.01 -14.40
N ARG A 564 57.24 -9.89 -14.72
CA ARG A 564 57.85 -8.74 -15.42
C ARG A 564 59.01 -8.11 -14.65
N ARG A 565 58.99 -8.24 -13.33
CA ARG A 565 60.06 -7.77 -12.44
C ARG A 565 61.17 -8.79 -12.21
N GLY A 566 61.04 -10.01 -12.75
CA GLY A 566 61.99 -11.12 -12.55
C GLY A 566 61.99 -11.67 -11.12
N LEU A 567 60.90 -11.49 -10.38
CA LEU A 567 60.73 -11.95 -9.00
C LEU A 567 60.09 -13.33 -8.91
N GLU A 568 59.36 -13.74 -9.95
CA GLU A 568 58.63 -15.01 -10.03
C GLU A 568 58.95 -15.72 -11.35
N SER A 569 58.95 -17.05 -11.36
CA SER A 569 59.17 -17.87 -12.57
C SER A 569 57.89 -18.59 -12.98
N ILE A 570 57.67 -18.74 -14.30
CA ILE A 570 56.50 -19.43 -14.84
C ILE A 570 56.72 -20.95 -14.76
N GLU A 571 55.89 -21.62 -13.96
CA GLU A 571 55.78 -23.07 -13.91
C GLU A 571 54.40 -23.49 -14.43
N LEU A 572 54.37 -24.34 -15.47
CA LEU A 572 53.12 -24.76 -16.08
C LEU A 572 52.50 -25.94 -15.32
N PRO A 573 51.19 -25.90 -15.03
CA PRO A 573 50.50 -27.03 -14.43
C PRO A 573 50.45 -28.23 -15.40
N PRO A 574 50.39 -29.47 -14.89
CA PRO A 574 50.17 -30.64 -15.72
C PRO A 574 48.76 -30.59 -16.36
N LEU A 575 48.66 -30.94 -17.64
CA LEU A 575 47.38 -31.03 -18.34
C LEU A 575 46.68 -32.36 -18.02
N GLU A 576 45.44 -32.31 -17.53
CA GLU A 576 44.63 -33.51 -17.31
C GLU A 576 44.12 -34.08 -18.65
N GLU A 577 44.49 -35.32 -18.98
CA GLU A 577 44.18 -36.00 -20.25
C GLU A 577 42.67 -36.10 -20.58
N GLN A 578 41.78 -35.96 -19.60
CA GLN A 578 40.32 -36.13 -19.75
C GLN A 578 39.57 -34.85 -20.15
N LEU A 579 40.20 -33.66 -20.09
CA LEU A 579 39.58 -32.37 -20.42
C LEU A 579 39.90 -31.89 -21.85
N LEU A 580 40.48 -32.77 -22.67
CA LEU A 580 41.12 -32.41 -23.92
C LEU A 580 40.21 -32.67 -25.14
N PRO A 581 39.77 -31.64 -25.89
CA PRO A 581 39.08 -31.83 -27.17
C PRO A 581 39.93 -32.60 -28.19
N GLN A 582 39.33 -33.18 -29.23
CA GLN A 582 40.11 -33.78 -30.34
C GLN A 582 40.48 -32.76 -31.43
N ASP A 583 40.00 -31.51 -31.32
CA ASP A 583 40.07 -30.49 -32.37
C ASP A 583 40.81 -29.23 -31.87
N ALA A 584 41.83 -28.81 -32.63
CA ALA A 584 42.72 -27.70 -32.30
C ALA A 584 42.00 -26.36 -32.13
N ASP A 585 40.92 -26.13 -32.88
CA ASP A 585 40.13 -24.89 -32.78
C ASP A 585 39.37 -24.84 -31.46
N ALA A 586 38.78 -25.97 -31.04
CA ALA A 586 38.13 -26.09 -29.73
C ALA A 586 39.11 -25.86 -28.57
N TRP A 587 40.35 -26.34 -28.70
CA TRP A 587 41.40 -26.06 -27.72
C TRP A 587 41.82 -24.59 -27.69
N SER A 588 41.94 -23.96 -28.86
CA SER A 588 42.33 -22.54 -28.97
C SER A 588 41.26 -21.64 -28.35
N GLU A 589 39.99 -21.93 -28.56
CA GLU A 589 38.87 -21.22 -27.91
C GLU A 589 38.91 -21.38 -26.38
N ILE A 590 39.12 -22.61 -25.89
CA ILE A 590 39.23 -22.92 -24.46
C ILE A 590 40.41 -22.18 -23.80
N ALA A 591 41.56 -22.07 -24.46
CA ALA A 591 42.67 -21.25 -23.99
C ALA A 591 42.34 -19.76 -24.05
N TRP A 592 41.77 -19.30 -25.16
CA TRP A 592 41.42 -17.89 -25.38
C TRP A 592 40.45 -17.37 -24.32
N THR A 593 39.41 -18.13 -23.97
CA THR A 593 38.46 -17.73 -22.92
C THR A 593 39.10 -17.51 -21.55
N ARG A 594 40.25 -18.15 -21.27
CA ARG A 594 40.97 -18.02 -20.00
C ARG A 594 41.93 -16.83 -19.95
N VAL A 595 42.39 -16.35 -21.10
CA VAL A 595 43.49 -15.36 -21.18
C VAL A 595 43.12 -14.06 -21.89
N ARG A 596 41.94 -13.99 -22.53
CA ARG A 596 41.49 -12.80 -23.23
C ARG A 596 41.43 -11.58 -22.30
N PRO A 597 41.61 -10.35 -22.81
CA PRO A 597 41.54 -9.13 -21.99
C PRO A 597 40.16 -8.90 -21.35
N SER A 598 39.08 -9.19 -22.07
CA SER A 598 37.68 -9.06 -21.61
C SER A 598 37.16 -10.32 -20.90
N ARG A 599 38.00 -10.95 -20.08
CA ARG A 599 37.60 -12.15 -19.33
C ARG A 599 36.89 -11.75 -18.04
N ASP A 600 35.84 -12.50 -17.72
CA ASP A 600 35.06 -12.30 -16.50
C ASP A 600 35.58 -13.14 -15.32
N VAL A 601 36.55 -14.03 -15.58
CA VAL A 601 37.13 -14.96 -14.60
C VAL A 601 38.65 -14.94 -14.69
N TYR A 602 39.31 -14.65 -13.56
CA TYR A 602 40.76 -14.68 -13.38
C TYR A 602 41.21 -15.97 -12.66
N GLY A 603 42.52 -16.25 -12.66
CA GLY A 603 43.13 -17.38 -11.93
C GLY A 603 43.31 -18.67 -12.75
N ARG A 604 43.07 -18.62 -14.06
CA ARG A 604 43.25 -19.75 -15.00
C ARG A 604 44.25 -19.47 -16.11
N GLU A 605 45.04 -18.41 -15.98
CA GLU A 605 45.96 -17.94 -17.01
C GLU A 605 47.12 -18.91 -17.23
N LEU A 606 47.65 -19.52 -16.17
CA LEU A 606 48.68 -20.58 -16.27
C LEU A 606 48.14 -21.85 -16.93
N GLU A 607 46.88 -22.21 -16.68
CA GLU A 607 46.19 -23.31 -17.36
C GLU A 607 45.98 -22.96 -18.84
N GLY A 608 45.53 -21.74 -19.14
CA GLY A 608 45.39 -21.24 -20.51
C GLY A 608 46.71 -21.22 -21.27
N LEU A 609 47.81 -20.87 -20.61
CA LEU A 609 49.16 -20.93 -21.18
C LEU A 609 49.64 -22.37 -21.36
N ALA A 610 49.40 -23.26 -20.40
CA ALA A 610 49.75 -24.68 -20.53
C ALA A 610 49.00 -25.32 -21.70
N ILE A 611 47.71 -25.02 -21.83
CA ILE A 611 46.88 -25.45 -22.96
C ILE A 611 47.44 -24.90 -24.27
N ALA A 612 47.62 -23.57 -24.38
CA ALA A 612 48.12 -22.94 -25.61
C ALA A 612 49.51 -23.48 -26.01
N SER A 613 50.35 -23.78 -25.03
CA SER A 613 51.68 -24.38 -25.24
C SER A 613 51.57 -25.85 -25.71
N GLY A 614 50.66 -26.63 -25.14
CA GLY A 614 50.43 -28.03 -25.52
C GLY A 614 49.84 -28.19 -26.93
N ILE A 615 48.90 -27.32 -27.34
CA ILE A 615 48.34 -27.33 -28.71
C ILE A 615 49.45 -27.15 -29.74
N ARG A 616 50.37 -26.21 -29.48
CA ARG A 616 51.49 -25.90 -30.38
C ARG A 616 52.30 -27.16 -30.73
N GLU A 617 52.49 -28.07 -29.77
CA GLU A 617 53.25 -29.30 -29.96
C GLU A 617 52.51 -30.36 -30.79
N GLN A 618 51.18 -30.27 -30.91
CA GLN A 618 50.32 -31.31 -31.50
C GLN A 618 49.78 -30.95 -32.89
N VAL A 619 49.72 -29.67 -33.25
CA VAL A 619 49.15 -29.20 -34.53
C VAL A 619 50.23 -29.08 -35.60
N PRO A 620 49.97 -29.39 -36.89
CA PRO A 620 50.91 -29.12 -37.98
C PRO A 620 51.15 -27.62 -38.21
N VAL A 621 52.38 -27.23 -38.55
CA VAL A 621 52.85 -25.83 -38.69
C VAL A 621 51.96 -24.93 -39.56
N GLY A 622 51.31 -25.48 -40.59
CA GLY A 622 50.44 -24.71 -41.50
C GLY A 622 49.09 -24.25 -40.90
N SER A 623 48.69 -24.79 -39.74
CA SER A 623 47.42 -24.47 -39.07
C SER A 623 47.61 -23.67 -37.76
N HIS A 624 48.82 -23.16 -37.51
CA HIS A 624 49.25 -22.58 -36.22
C HIS A 624 48.83 -21.14 -35.95
N ILE A 625 48.27 -20.41 -36.92
CA ILE A 625 48.14 -18.95 -36.82
C ILE A 625 47.23 -18.53 -35.64
N GLN A 626 46.06 -19.15 -35.51
CA GLN A 626 45.11 -18.87 -34.43
C GLN A 626 45.65 -19.33 -33.06
N THR A 627 46.33 -20.47 -33.03
CA THR A 627 46.98 -21.02 -31.82
C THR A 627 48.11 -20.12 -31.34
N LEU A 628 48.97 -19.61 -32.24
CA LEU A 628 50.07 -18.70 -31.91
C LEU A 628 49.55 -17.35 -31.44
N ARG A 629 48.46 -16.84 -32.02
CA ARG A 629 47.78 -15.64 -31.54
C ARG A 629 47.27 -15.83 -30.10
N THR A 630 46.64 -16.96 -29.82
CA THR A 630 46.19 -17.31 -28.47
C THR A 630 47.35 -17.49 -27.49
N LEU A 631 48.45 -18.12 -27.93
CA LEU A 631 49.68 -18.28 -27.15
C LEU A 631 50.34 -16.93 -26.82
N ALA A 632 50.36 -15.99 -27.76
CA ALA A 632 50.90 -14.65 -27.54
C ALA A 632 50.17 -13.92 -26.41
N TRP A 633 48.83 -13.94 -26.44
CA TRP A 633 48.02 -13.36 -25.38
C TRP A 633 48.11 -14.14 -24.06
N ALA A 634 48.20 -15.46 -24.11
CA ALA A 634 48.41 -16.28 -22.91
C ALA A 634 49.72 -15.93 -22.20
N ARG A 635 50.81 -15.78 -22.95
CA ARG A 635 52.12 -15.36 -22.41
C ARG A 635 52.08 -13.95 -21.86
N PHE A 636 51.45 -13.02 -22.58
CA PHE A 636 51.27 -11.64 -22.10
C PHE A 636 50.47 -11.59 -20.79
N SER A 637 49.42 -12.41 -20.68
CA SER A 637 48.55 -12.46 -19.49
C SER A 637 49.27 -12.88 -18.21
N VAL A 638 50.33 -13.68 -18.32
CA VAL A 638 51.16 -14.13 -17.19
C VAL A 638 52.44 -13.29 -17.01
N GLY A 639 52.62 -12.22 -17.78
CA GLY A 639 53.77 -11.32 -17.68
C GLY A 639 55.00 -11.71 -18.53
N ASP A 640 54.92 -12.76 -19.35
CA ASP A 640 55.98 -13.14 -20.31
C ASP A 640 55.87 -12.33 -21.60
N ASP A 641 56.21 -11.04 -21.50
CA ASP A 641 56.11 -10.11 -22.61
C ASP A 641 57.06 -10.49 -23.78
N ASP A 642 58.24 -11.06 -23.51
CA ASP A 642 59.19 -11.45 -24.56
C ASP A 642 58.68 -12.68 -25.31
N GLY A 643 58.18 -13.68 -24.60
CA GLY A 643 57.57 -14.83 -25.21
C GLY A 643 56.27 -14.50 -25.94
N ALA A 644 55.51 -13.49 -25.49
CA ALA A 644 54.32 -13.00 -26.17
C ALA A 644 54.65 -12.37 -27.53
N LEU A 645 55.65 -11.50 -27.58
CA LEU A 645 56.15 -10.89 -28.82
C LEU A 645 56.71 -11.94 -29.78
N ALA A 646 57.48 -12.90 -29.27
CA ALA A 646 58.00 -13.99 -30.09
C ALA A 646 56.89 -14.83 -30.74
N ALA A 647 55.81 -15.12 -30.00
CA ALA A 647 54.69 -15.91 -30.51
C ALA A 647 53.87 -15.17 -31.58
N ILE A 648 53.65 -13.85 -31.43
CA ILE A 648 52.91 -13.08 -32.45
C ILE A 648 53.76 -12.83 -33.71
N GLU A 649 55.07 -12.65 -33.57
CA GLU A 649 56.00 -12.57 -34.70
C GLU A 649 56.05 -13.88 -35.49
N GLU A 650 56.02 -15.02 -34.80
CA GLU A 650 55.90 -16.34 -35.42
C GLU A 650 54.57 -16.50 -36.16
N ALA A 651 53.45 -15.99 -35.62
CA ALA A 651 52.16 -15.99 -36.31
C ALA A 651 52.21 -15.15 -37.60
N LEU A 652 52.84 -13.97 -37.56
CA LEU A 652 53.02 -13.08 -38.72
C LEU A 652 53.87 -13.71 -39.82
N ALA A 653 54.89 -14.49 -39.46
CA ALA A 653 55.75 -15.17 -40.41
C ALA A 653 54.98 -16.21 -41.26
N HIS A 654 53.88 -16.74 -40.74
CA HIS A 654 53.06 -17.77 -41.39
C HIS A 654 51.75 -17.22 -42.01
N ALA A 655 51.41 -15.95 -41.77
CA ALA A 655 50.17 -15.36 -42.24
C ALA A 655 50.26 -14.81 -43.69
N GLU A 656 49.30 -15.20 -44.52
CA GLU A 656 49.14 -14.76 -45.91
C GLU A 656 47.71 -14.23 -46.17
N GLY A 657 47.55 -13.33 -47.14
CA GLY A 657 46.24 -12.82 -47.55
C GLY A 657 45.55 -11.91 -46.51
N PRO A 658 44.21 -11.86 -46.47
CA PRO A 658 43.44 -10.94 -45.62
C PRO A 658 43.68 -11.10 -44.11
N ILE A 659 44.05 -12.31 -43.67
CA ILE A 659 44.31 -12.65 -42.25
C ILE A 659 45.60 -11.98 -41.75
N ARG A 660 46.56 -11.69 -42.64
CA ARG A 660 47.83 -11.05 -42.26
C ARG A 660 47.63 -9.65 -41.70
N ALA A 661 46.77 -8.85 -42.33
CA ALA A 661 46.49 -7.48 -41.89
C ALA A 661 45.86 -7.46 -40.47
N ASP A 662 44.99 -8.43 -40.18
CA ASP A 662 44.42 -8.62 -38.84
C ASP A 662 45.51 -8.88 -37.80
N ILE A 663 46.44 -9.78 -38.08
CA ILE A 663 47.53 -10.13 -37.15
C ILE A 663 48.54 -8.98 -37.01
N GLU A 664 48.80 -8.23 -38.07
CA GLU A 664 49.66 -7.03 -38.03
C GLU A 664 49.09 -5.97 -37.07
N ASN A 665 47.77 -5.76 -37.09
CA ASN A 665 47.11 -4.87 -36.13
C ASN A 665 47.21 -5.39 -34.69
N HIS A 666 47.00 -6.69 -34.47
CA HIS A 666 47.14 -7.31 -33.14
C HIS A 666 48.59 -7.24 -32.62
N ALA A 667 49.58 -7.46 -33.48
CA ALA A 667 51.00 -7.36 -33.13
C ALA A 667 51.38 -5.93 -32.77
N ALA A 668 50.92 -4.93 -33.53
CA ALA A 668 51.13 -3.52 -33.22
C ALA A 668 50.51 -3.15 -31.86
N GLY A 669 49.28 -3.59 -31.59
CA GLY A 669 48.63 -3.42 -30.29
C GLY A 669 49.43 -4.06 -29.15
N LEU A 670 49.87 -5.31 -29.31
CA LEU A 670 50.64 -6.03 -28.30
C LEU A 670 52.01 -5.38 -28.05
N GLN A 671 52.68 -4.86 -29.08
CA GLN A 671 53.94 -4.12 -28.95
C GLN A 671 53.77 -2.82 -28.16
N VAL A 672 52.72 -2.05 -28.43
CA VAL A 672 52.43 -0.82 -27.67
C VAL A 672 52.18 -1.13 -26.20
N VAL A 673 51.33 -2.13 -25.93
CA VAL A 673 50.96 -2.48 -24.55
C VAL A 673 52.14 -3.08 -23.79
N THR A 674 52.92 -3.99 -24.39
CA THR A 674 54.13 -4.55 -23.74
C THR A 674 55.20 -3.49 -23.49
N ALA A 675 55.42 -2.56 -24.42
CA ALA A 675 56.35 -1.44 -24.22
C ALA A 675 55.92 -0.52 -23.06
N PHE A 676 54.62 -0.22 -22.98
CA PHE A 676 54.07 0.52 -21.85
C PHE A 676 54.26 -0.23 -20.53
N MET A 677 53.84 -1.50 -20.45
CA MET A 677 53.91 -2.31 -19.23
C MET A 677 55.33 -2.53 -18.70
N ARG A 678 56.34 -2.46 -19.57
CA ARG A 678 57.78 -2.53 -19.19
C ARG A 678 58.39 -1.20 -18.74
N SER A 679 57.75 -0.08 -19.07
CA SER A 679 58.24 1.24 -18.70
C SER A 679 58.09 1.48 -17.18
N GLU A 680 58.86 2.42 -16.63
CA GLU A 680 58.67 2.85 -15.23
C GLU A 680 57.24 3.36 -14.97
N GLU A 681 56.62 3.98 -15.98
CA GLU A 681 55.26 4.49 -15.91
C GLU A 681 54.24 3.36 -15.87
N GLY A 682 54.36 2.35 -16.74
CA GLY A 682 53.48 1.18 -16.75
C GLY A 682 53.64 0.31 -15.50
N LEU A 683 54.87 0.12 -15.01
CA LEU A 683 55.11 -0.58 -13.74
C LEU A 683 54.50 0.17 -12.55
N ARG A 684 54.59 1.52 -12.54
CA ARG A 684 53.94 2.35 -11.53
C ARG A 684 52.41 2.25 -11.63
N SER A 685 51.86 2.31 -12.83
CA SER A 685 50.43 2.15 -13.09
C SER A 685 49.93 0.78 -12.59
N ALA A 686 50.66 -0.29 -12.90
CA ALA A 686 50.31 -1.64 -12.42
C ALA A 686 50.44 -1.78 -10.90
N ALA A 687 51.43 -1.13 -10.28
CA ALA A 687 51.57 -1.12 -8.82
C ALA A 687 50.38 -0.40 -8.15
N THR A 688 49.96 0.74 -8.68
CA THR A 688 48.77 1.47 -8.21
C THR A 688 47.49 0.63 -8.37
N GLU A 689 47.30 0.00 -9.53
CA GLU A 689 46.16 -0.90 -9.76
C GLU A 689 46.14 -2.06 -8.74
N LEU A 690 47.29 -2.64 -8.42
CA LEU A 690 47.39 -3.69 -7.40
C LEU A 690 47.09 -3.19 -5.99
N GLU A 691 47.42 -1.95 -5.65
CA GLU A 691 47.06 -1.32 -4.37
C GLU A 691 45.54 -1.07 -4.30
N GLU A 692 44.92 -0.59 -5.38
CA GLU A 692 43.47 -0.40 -5.48
C GLU A 692 42.71 -1.73 -5.36
N LEU A 693 43.15 -2.76 -6.08
CA LEU A 693 42.58 -4.11 -5.99
C LEU A 693 42.75 -4.70 -4.59
N ALA A 694 43.92 -4.51 -3.96
CA ALA A 694 44.15 -4.95 -2.58
C ALA A 694 43.21 -4.25 -1.59
N SER A 695 43.02 -2.93 -1.73
CA SER A 695 42.11 -2.14 -0.90
C SER A 695 40.64 -2.57 -1.09
N ARG A 696 40.20 -2.80 -2.33
CA ARG A 696 38.86 -3.34 -2.64
C ARG A 696 38.67 -4.74 -2.05
N ARG A 697 39.67 -5.61 -2.18
CA ARG A 697 39.68 -6.96 -1.59
C ARG A 697 39.57 -6.88 -0.07
N ASP A 698 40.30 -5.97 0.58
CA ASP A 698 40.23 -5.79 2.05
C ASP A 698 38.85 -5.28 2.50
N ALA A 699 38.21 -4.41 1.72
CA ALA A 699 36.85 -3.94 1.99
C ALA A 699 35.80 -5.06 1.85
N ILE A 700 35.91 -5.87 0.79
CA ILE A 700 35.02 -7.02 0.59
C ILE A 700 35.28 -8.10 1.65
N GLU A 701 36.55 -8.37 2.00
CA GLU A 701 36.95 -9.30 3.06
C GLU A 701 36.37 -8.91 4.41
N ALA A 702 36.41 -7.61 4.75
CA ALA A 702 35.80 -7.10 5.97
C ALA A 702 34.28 -7.36 5.98
N THR A 703 33.61 -7.19 4.83
CA THR A 703 32.17 -7.46 4.67
C THR A 703 31.86 -8.95 4.80
N VAL A 704 32.61 -9.81 4.11
CA VAL A 704 32.47 -11.28 4.17
C VAL A 704 32.82 -11.84 5.55
N GLY A 705 33.66 -11.14 6.30
CA GLY A 705 33.96 -11.43 7.70
C GLY A 705 32.84 -11.05 8.68
N GLU A 706 31.83 -10.31 8.22
CA GLU A 706 30.64 -10.03 9.03
C GLU A 706 29.78 -11.27 9.20
N ARG A 707 29.33 -11.47 10.43
CA ARG A 707 28.48 -12.57 10.82
C ARG A 707 27.05 -12.36 10.29
N LEU A 708 26.56 -13.30 9.46
CA LEU A 708 25.21 -13.30 8.90
C LEU A 708 24.21 -13.95 9.83
N THR A 709 24.51 -15.15 10.32
CA THR A 709 23.62 -15.90 11.21
C THR A 709 23.93 -15.64 12.69
N TRP A 710 22.92 -15.59 13.55
CA TRP A 710 23.10 -15.24 14.97
C TRP A 710 22.35 -16.20 15.88
N GLU A 711 23.04 -16.77 16.86
CA GLU A 711 22.44 -17.65 17.87
C GLU A 711 22.43 -16.93 19.23
N PHE A 712 21.30 -16.99 19.94
CA PHE A 712 21.10 -16.27 21.18
C PHE A 712 20.68 -17.22 22.33
N PRO A 713 21.05 -16.94 23.58
CA PRO A 713 20.67 -17.76 24.73
C PRO A 713 19.16 -17.70 25.00
N GLY A 714 18.53 -18.83 25.35
CA GLY A 714 17.08 -19.00 25.45
C GLY A 714 16.35 -18.03 26.39
N ASP A 715 15.76 -16.99 25.82
CA ASP A 715 14.80 -16.08 26.45
C ASP A 715 13.46 -16.10 25.68
N GLY A 716 12.34 -16.17 26.40
CA GLY A 716 11.00 -16.41 25.84
C GLY A 716 10.41 -15.32 24.92
N ARG A 717 11.22 -14.34 24.49
CA ARG A 717 10.90 -13.34 23.44
C ARG A 717 12.00 -13.20 22.37
N GLY A 718 13.03 -14.05 22.42
CA GLY A 718 13.94 -14.41 21.34
C GLY A 718 14.73 -13.28 20.69
N SER A 719 15.89 -12.93 21.24
CA SER A 719 16.84 -11.98 20.62
C SER A 719 17.15 -12.28 19.13
N ALA A 720 17.03 -13.54 18.71
CA ALA A 720 17.09 -13.97 17.31
C ALA A 720 16.02 -13.30 16.44
N TRP A 721 14.76 -13.38 16.87
CA TRP A 721 13.64 -12.76 16.16
C TRP A 721 13.83 -11.24 16.04
N TRP A 722 14.31 -10.58 17.11
CA TRP A 722 14.61 -9.15 17.07
C TRP A 722 15.76 -8.78 16.13
N ASN A 723 16.81 -9.59 16.08
CA ASN A 723 17.88 -9.41 15.10
C ASN A 723 17.35 -9.54 13.66
N ASP A 724 16.44 -10.48 13.42
CA ASP A 724 15.83 -10.69 12.10
C ASP A 724 14.91 -9.52 11.72
N GLN A 725 14.04 -9.08 12.63
CA GLN A 725 13.16 -7.93 12.40
C GLN A 725 13.96 -6.64 12.15
N LEU A 726 15.00 -6.38 12.95
CA LEU A 726 15.85 -5.20 12.74
C LEU A 726 16.66 -5.29 11.45
N SER A 727 17.03 -6.49 11.01
CA SER A 727 17.70 -6.66 9.72
C SER A 727 16.73 -6.37 8.59
N ALA A 728 15.53 -6.97 8.61
CA ALA A 728 14.48 -6.67 7.64
C ALA A 728 14.12 -5.17 7.60
N LEU A 729 14.06 -4.50 8.75
CA LEU A 729 13.81 -3.06 8.82
C LEU A 729 14.93 -2.25 8.17
N ILE A 730 16.19 -2.52 8.55
CA ILE A 730 17.34 -1.80 8.00
C ILE A 730 17.41 -2.02 6.49
N ASP A 731 17.31 -3.27 6.05
CA ASP A 731 17.34 -3.62 4.62
C ASP A 731 16.21 -2.93 3.87
N GLY A 732 14.99 -2.90 4.44
CA GLY A 732 13.84 -2.22 3.86
C GLY A 732 13.97 -0.69 3.84
N LEU A 733 14.55 -0.08 4.86
CA LEU A 733 14.81 1.37 4.90
C LEU A 733 15.95 1.79 3.97
N GLU A 734 16.99 0.97 3.85
CA GLU A 734 18.06 1.16 2.87
C GLU A 734 17.50 1.01 1.45
N GLN A 735 16.60 0.05 1.21
CA GLN A 735 15.90 -0.08 -0.07
C GLN A 735 14.94 1.10 -0.33
N LEU A 736 14.25 1.61 0.68
CA LEU A 736 13.41 2.81 0.59
C LEU A 736 14.26 4.02 0.20
N GLU A 737 15.39 4.23 0.89
CA GLU A 737 16.33 5.31 0.60
C GLU A 737 16.88 5.20 -0.82
N ALA A 738 17.36 4.01 -1.20
CA ALA A 738 17.90 3.76 -2.53
C ALA A 738 16.84 3.94 -3.61
N SER A 739 15.63 3.40 -3.43
CA SER A 739 14.67 3.23 -4.53
C SER A 739 13.62 4.34 -4.58
N HIS A 740 13.16 4.86 -3.44
CA HIS A 740 11.99 5.75 -3.35
C HIS A 740 12.32 7.22 -3.13
N LEU A 741 13.42 7.50 -2.45
CA LEU A 741 13.88 8.86 -2.19
C LEU A 741 14.94 9.29 -3.21
N ASN A 742 15.94 8.45 -3.47
CA ASN A 742 17.17 8.87 -4.14
C ASN A 742 17.40 8.34 -5.56
N ALA A 743 16.68 7.31 -6.03
CA ALA A 743 16.90 6.76 -7.39
C ALA A 743 15.83 7.15 -8.41
N ASP A 744 16.28 7.40 -9.63
CA ASP A 744 15.50 7.24 -10.86
C ASP A 744 15.55 5.76 -11.30
N ALA A 745 15.07 4.84 -10.45
CA ALA A 745 15.28 3.42 -10.70
C ALA A 745 14.35 2.85 -11.80
N ALA A 746 14.91 1.94 -12.60
CA ALA A 746 14.25 1.14 -13.62
C ALA A 746 13.07 0.28 -13.10
N GLU A 747 13.16 -0.15 -11.84
CA GLU A 747 12.36 -1.22 -11.26
C GLU A 747 11.00 -0.76 -10.73
N TRP A 748 10.63 0.49 -11.00
CA TRP A 748 9.40 1.08 -10.52
C TRP A 748 8.18 0.64 -11.33
N PRO A 749 7.03 0.35 -10.68
CA PRO A 749 5.77 0.16 -11.38
C PRO A 749 5.46 1.29 -12.37
N HIS A 750 5.84 2.53 -12.01
CA HIS A 750 5.59 3.76 -12.76
C HIS A 750 6.86 4.49 -13.27
N GLY A 751 8.05 3.86 -13.17
CA GLY A 751 9.32 4.43 -13.63
C GLY A 751 9.87 5.66 -12.87
N TRP A 752 9.09 6.30 -11.99
CA TRP A 752 9.49 7.52 -11.25
C TRP A 752 9.44 7.32 -9.73
N SER A 753 10.49 7.78 -9.03
CA SER A 753 10.49 7.95 -7.58
C SER A 753 9.48 8.99 -7.10
N VAL A 754 9.12 8.94 -5.82
CA VAL A 754 8.17 9.90 -5.23
C VAL A 754 8.74 11.31 -5.25
N ALA A 755 10.06 11.46 -5.04
CA ALA A 755 10.75 12.74 -5.17
C ALA A 755 10.65 13.33 -6.58
N ARG A 756 10.85 12.52 -7.63
CA ARG A 756 10.69 12.95 -9.02
C ARG A 756 9.24 13.31 -9.35
N ARG A 757 8.27 12.54 -8.86
CA ARG A 757 6.83 12.86 -8.99
C ARG A 757 6.51 14.22 -8.35
N LEU A 758 7.04 14.50 -7.16
CA LEU A 758 6.88 15.79 -6.50
C LEU A 758 7.49 16.92 -7.33
N ALA A 759 8.74 16.77 -7.77
CA ALA A 759 9.42 17.79 -8.58
C ALA A 759 8.66 18.10 -9.87
N PHE A 760 8.12 17.07 -10.54
CA PHE A 760 7.28 17.22 -11.71
C PHE A 760 5.96 17.94 -11.40
N ALA A 761 5.26 17.52 -10.33
CA ALA A 761 3.99 18.12 -9.93
C ALA A 761 4.16 19.60 -9.53
N GLU A 762 5.22 19.95 -8.81
CA GLU A 762 5.57 21.33 -8.45
C GLU A 762 5.90 22.19 -9.66
N ARG A 763 6.71 21.65 -10.59
CA ARG A 763 7.01 22.33 -11.86
C ARG A 763 5.73 22.59 -12.64
N THR A 764 4.88 21.57 -12.78
CA THR A 764 3.59 21.69 -13.47
C THR A 764 2.68 22.70 -12.80
N ALA A 765 2.57 22.71 -11.46
CA ALA A 765 1.78 23.67 -10.71
C ALA A 765 2.24 25.12 -10.90
N ARG A 766 3.56 25.33 -10.96
CA ARG A 766 4.16 26.64 -11.24
C ARG A 766 3.91 27.07 -12.69
N ASP A 767 4.20 26.18 -13.64
CA ASP A 767 4.27 26.55 -15.06
C ASP A 767 2.87 26.60 -15.73
N PHE A 768 1.89 25.89 -15.17
CA PHE A 768 0.45 26.00 -15.50
C PHE A 768 -0.33 26.86 -14.49
N GLY A 769 0.35 27.59 -13.61
CA GLY A 769 -0.29 28.57 -12.74
C GLY A 769 -0.95 29.73 -13.53
N PRO A 770 -1.71 30.62 -12.88
CA PRO A 770 -2.40 31.73 -13.55
C PRO A 770 -1.51 32.68 -14.36
N ALA A 771 -0.22 32.75 -14.05
CA ALA A 771 0.80 33.53 -14.76
C ALA A 771 1.99 32.64 -15.21
N GLY A 772 1.74 31.34 -15.36
CA GLY A 772 2.75 30.39 -15.81
C GLY A 772 2.91 30.43 -17.33
N PRO A 773 4.13 30.20 -17.86
CA PRO A 773 4.40 30.27 -19.30
C PRO A 773 3.54 29.32 -20.15
N TYR A 774 3.15 28.16 -19.62
CA TYR A 774 2.34 27.20 -20.37
C TYR A 774 0.85 27.53 -20.36
N SER A 775 0.35 28.15 -19.29
CA SER A 775 -1.00 28.76 -19.29
C SER A 775 -1.11 29.90 -20.29
N GLU A 776 -0.05 30.72 -20.41
CA GLU A 776 0.03 31.78 -21.42
C GLU A 776 0.08 31.20 -22.84
N ALA A 777 0.86 30.15 -23.08
CA ALA A 777 0.91 29.45 -24.36
C ALA A 777 -0.46 28.92 -24.79
N TRP A 778 -1.17 28.22 -23.89
CA TRP A 778 -2.55 27.79 -24.13
C TRP A 778 -3.49 28.96 -24.39
N SER A 779 -3.43 30.03 -23.59
CA SER A 779 -4.30 31.20 -23.76
C SER A 779 -4.07 31.91 -25.09
N ARG A 780 -2.82 31.98 -25.55
CA ARG A 780 -2.42 32.56 -26.84
C ARG A 780 -2.93 31.73 -28.02
N ASP A 781 -2.75 30.42 -27.95
CA ASP A 781 -2.85 29.55 -29.13
C ASP A 781 -4.21 28.83 -29.26
N LEU A 782 -4.96 28.68 -28.18
CA LEU A 782 -6.21 27.90 -28.16
C LEU A 782 -7.25 28.36 -29.20
N ALA A 783 -7.39 29.67 -29.41
CA ALA A 783 -8.31 30.19 -30.41
C ALA A 783 -7.90 29.80 -31.85
N ALA A 784 -6.60 29.80 -32.13
CA ALA A 784 -6.07 29.42 -33.44
C ALA A 784 -6.14 27.89 -33.65
N ILE A 785 -5.90 27.10 -32.60
CA ILE A 785 -6.12 25.65 -32.61
C ILE A 785 -7.59 25.33 -32.93
N ARG A 786 -8.54 25.94 -32.21
CA ARG A 786 -9.98 25.73 -32.43
C ARG A 786 -10.44 26.14 -33.83
N ALA A 787 -9.79 27.16 -34.41
CA ALA A 787 -10.06 27.56 -35.79
C ALA A 787 -9.51 26.55 -36.82
N ALA A 788 -8.34 25.95 -36.55
CA ALA A 788 -7.72 24.95 -37.41
C ALA A 788 -8.43 23.58 -37.37
N TYR A 789 -9.04 23.23 -36.23
CA TYR A 789 -9.73 21.95 -36.00
C TYR A 789 -11.20 22.18 -35.62
N SER A 790 -12.01 22.57 -36.59
CA SER A 790 -13.43 22.88 -36.38
C SER A 790 -14.19 21.67 -35.83
N GLY A 791 -14.91 21.85 -34.71
CA GLY A 791 -15.70 20.77 -34.08
C GLY A 791 -14.95 20.01 -32.99
N LEU A 792 -13.65 20.26 -32.79
CA LEU A 792 -12.87 19.71 -31.69
C LEU A 792 -12.95 20.64 -30.47
N GLU A 793 -13.57 20.18 -29.38
CA GLU A 793 -13.54 20.88 -28.09
C GLU A 793 -12.25 20.49 -27.35
N LEU A 794 -11.17 21.23 -27.62
CA LEU A 794 -9.92 21.09 -26.87
C LEU A 794 -9.89 22.10 -25.71
N GLU A 795 -9.52 21.63 -24.53
CA GLU A 795 -9.21 22.45 -23.35
C GLU A 795 -7.72 22.33 -22.98
N PRO A 796 -7.16 23.29 -22.23
CA PRO A 796 -5.80 23.19 -21.72
C PRO A 796 -5.61 21.91 -20.89
N GLN A 797 -4.59 21.11 -21.22
CA GLN A 797 -4.29 19.85 -20.55
C GLN A 797 -2.97 19.96 -19.79
N LEU A 798 -2.99 19.60 -18.50
CA LEU A 798 -1.78 19.56 -17.69
C LEU A 798 -0.76 18.59 -18.29
N GLY A 799 0.50 19.01 -18.36
CA GLY A 799 1.59 18.23 -18.94
C GLY A 799 1.69 18.28 -20.47
N LEU A 800 0.79 18.98 -21.16
CA LEU A 800 0.82 19.17 -22.61
C LEU A 800 0.91 20.67 -22.95
N VAL A 801 1.82 21.06 -23.84
CA VAL A 801 2.07 22.47 -24.16
C VAL A 801 2.00 22.70 -25.67
N PRO A 802 1.17 23.65 -26.18
CA PRO A 802 1.16 23.97 -27.60
C PRO A 802 2.45 24.69 -28.02
N LEU A 803 3.05 24.25 -29.13
CA LEU A 803 4.30 24.79 -29.69
C LEU A 803 4.07 25.65 -30.94
N GLY A 804 2.83 25.82 -31.37
CA GLY A 804 2.48 26.43 -32.66
C GLY A 804 2.26 25.40 -33.77
N ALA A 805 1.93 25.89 -34.95
CA ALA A 805 1.82 25.06 -36.15
C ALA A 805 3.18 24.85 -36.81
N ASP A 806 3.43 23.62 -37.26
CA ASP A 806 4.58 23.28 -38.09
C ASP A 806 4.51 24.07 -39.42
N PRO A 807 5.61 24.72 -39.85
CA PRO A 807 5.57 25.61 -41.01
C PRO A 807 5.33 24.90 -42.34
N ASP A 808 5.67 23.61 -42.43
CA ASP A 808 5.56 22.83 -43.67
C ASP A 808 4.17 22.17 -43.80
N SER A 809 3.72 21.48 -42.75
CA SER A 809 2.43 20.76 -42.73
C SER A 809 1.24 21.63 -42.31
N GLY A 810 1.48 22.73 -41.60
CA GLY A 810 0.44 23.58 -41.00
C GLY A 810 -0.31 22.95 -39.83
N LEU A 811 0.10 21.74 -39.39
CA LEU A 811 -0.53 21.04 -38.26
C LEU A 811 0.03 21.53 -36.94
N TRP A 812 -0.81 21.55 -35.91
CA TRP A 812 -0.41 21.97 -34.57
C TRP A 812 0.42 20.92 -33.84
N GLU A 813 1.49 21.39 -33.21
CA GLU A 813 2.46 20.58 -32.46
C GLU A 813 2.35 20.85 -30.96
N PHE A 814 2.57 19.80 -30.15
CA PHE A 814 2.46 19.85 -28.70
C PHE A 814 3.63 19.13 -28.02
N ALA A 815 4.26 19.75 -27.03
CA ALA A 815 5.28 19.12 -26.19
C ALA A 815 4.64 18.33 -25.04
N HIS A 816 5.12 17.11 -24.80
CA HIS A 816 4.71 16.26 -23.69
C HIS A 816 5.73 16.32 -22.53
N LEU A 817 5.41 17.07 -21.48
CA LEU A 817 6.38 17.50 -20.45
C LEU A 817 6.94 16.38 -19.56
N ALA A 818 6.24 15.26 -19.42
CA ALA A 818 6.78 14.11 -18.67
C ALA A 818 7.94 13.44 -19.44
N SER A 819 7.95 13.60 -20.77
CA SER A 819 8.96 13.05 -21.65
C SER A 819 10.07 14.04 -22.03
N GLY A 820 10.25 15.16 -21.33
CA GLY A 820 11.34 16.13 -21.58
C GLY A 820 10.90 17.60 -21.56
N LEU A 821 11.78 18.50 -22.00
CA LEU A 821 11.53 19.93 -22.14
C LEU A 821 10.96 20.27 -23.52
N PRO A 822 10.08 21.27 -23.65
CA PRO A 822 9.61 21.73 -24.96
C PRO A 822 10.78 22.16 -25.86
N PRO A 823 10.93 21.58 -27.07
CA PRO A 823 11.98 21.99 -28.00
C PRO A 823 11.74 23.42 -28.52
N GLU A 824 12.83 24.12 -28.80
CA GLU A 824 12.79 25.48 -29.32
C GLU A 824 12.62 25.49 -30.85
N ARG A 825 12.04 26.58 -31.39
CA ARG A 825 11.99 26.79 -32.85
C ARG A 825 13.24 27.53 -33.33
N GLY A 826 13.87 27.01 -34.37
CA GLY A 826 14.97 27.65 -35.09
C GLY A 826 14.52 28.85 -35.92
N ALA A 827 15.49 29.50 -36.57
CA ALA A 827 15.23 30.68 -37.43
C ALA A 827 14.37 30.37 -38.67
N ASP A 828 14.33 29.10 -39.09
CA ASP A 828 13.49 28.59 -40.17
C ASP A 828 12.06 28.22 -39.71
N GLY A 829 11.78 28.34 -38.41
CA GLY A 829 10.49 28.01 -37.80
C GLY A 829 10.31 26.53 -37.46
N ARG A 830 11.28 25.66 -37.77
CA ARG A 830 11.22 24.23 -37.41
C ARG A 830 11.72 24.00 -35.99
N LEU A 831 11.26 22.93 -35.36
CA LEU A 831 11.72 22.53 -34.02
C LEU A 831 13.17 22.02 -34.11
N GLN A 832 14.00 22.45 -33.15
CA GLN A 832 15.37 21.96 -32.97
C GLN A 832 15.35 20.97 -31.81
N LEU A 833 15.72 19.72 -32.07
CA LEU A 833 15.77 18.67 -31.07
C LEU A 833 17.16 18.55 -30.48
N ASP A 834 17.18 18.30 -29.18
CA ASP A 834 18.33 17.93 -28.37
C ASP A 834 17.97 16.79 -27.41
N GLU A 835 18.93 16.31 -26.64
CA GLU A 835 18.74 15.18 -25.72
C GLU A 835 17.82 15.50 -24.52
N GLU A 836 17.49 16.77 -24.28
CA GLU A 836 16.52 17.18 -23.25
C GLU A 836 15.09 17.30 -23.80
N SER A 837 14.95 17.33 -25.12
CA SER A 837 13.70 17.59 -25.81
C SER A 837 12.62 16.53 -25.52
N SER A 838 11.40 17.03 -25.35
CA SER A 838 10.20 16.24 -25.13
C SER A 838 9.72 15.53 -26.39
N ILE A 839 8.94 14.47 -26.23
CA ILE A 839 8.10 13.96 -27.32
C ILE A 839 7.20 15.10 -27.81
N VAL A 840 7.27 15.35 -29.12
CA VAL A 840 6.42 16.30 -29.83
C VAL A 840 5.27 15.53 -30.47
N LEU A 841 4.04 15.86 -30.12
CA LEU A 841 2.83 15.29 -30.69
C LEU A 841 2.27 16.21 -31.77
N VAL A 842 1.93 15.66 -32.93
CA VAL A 842 1.25 16.36 -34.03
C VAL A 842 -0.24 16.06 -33.96
N LEU A 843 -1.07 17.10 -34.00
CA LEU A 843 -2.52 16.98 -34.02
C LEU A 843 -3.03 16.72 -35.45
N VAL A 844 -3.38 15.48 -35.73
CA VAL A 844 -3.96 15.05 -37.00
C VAL A 844 -5.48 15.31 -36.96
N PRO A 845 -6.05 16.04 -37.94
CA PRO A 845 -7.48 16.37 -37.93
C PRO A 845 -8.35 15.12 -38.05
N GLU A 846 -9.66 15.21 -37.81
CA GLU A 846 -10.56 14.10 -38.18
C GLU A 846 -10.62 13.92 -39.70
N GLY A 847 -10.94 12.71 -40.17
CA GLY A 847 -11.11 12.47 -41.60
C GLY A 847 -11.18 11.01 -41.99
N SER A 848 -11.53 10.78 -43.25
CA SER A 848 -11.56 9.45 -43.85
C SER A 848 -10.30 9.19 -44.70
N PHE A 849 -9.81 7.96 -44.69
CA PHE A 849 -8.76 7.50 -45.59
C PHE A 849 -9.04 6.09 -46.11
N THR A 850 -8.29 5.67 -47.13
CA THR A 850 -8.38 4.33 -47.70
C THR A 850 -7.28 3.45 -47.09
N MET A 851 -7.69 2.40 -46.36
CA MET A 851 -6.79 1.49 -45.64
C MET A 851 -6.60 0.17 -46.41
N GLY A 852 -5.37 -0.37 -46.34
CA GLY A 852 -4.95 -1.61 -46.99
C GLY A 852 -4.42 -1.44 -48.40
N ALA A 853 -4.16 -2.56 -49.07
CA ALA A 853 -3.55 -2.59 -50.40
C ALA A 853 -4.16 -3.67 -51.30
N GLN A 854 -3.93 -3.56 -52.61
CA GLN A 854 -4.38 -4.53 -53.61
C GLN A 854 -3.43 -4.60 -54.80
N GLN A 855 -3.37 -5.76 -55.46
CA GLN A 855 -2.49 -6.03 -56.60
C GLN A 855 -3.24 -6.25 -57.93
N ASP A 856 -4.57 -6.12 -57.94
CA ASP A 856 -5.42 -6.56 -59.05
C ASP A 856 -5.56 -5.49 -60.14
N ASP A 857 -5.69 -4.21 -59.76
CA ASP A 857 -5.91 -3.09 -60.67
C ASP A 857 -4.90 -1.96 -60.43
N PRO A 858 -3.89 -1.79 -61.31
CA PRO A 858 -2.91 -0.70 -61.24
C PRO A 858 -3.51 0.70 -61.25
N ALA A 859 -4.74 0.88 -61.75
CA ALA A 859 -5.42 2.18 -61.79
C ALA A 859 -6.28 2.46 -60.55
N ALA A 860 -6.51 1.46 -59.69
CA ALA A 860 -7.30 1.63 -58.48
C ALA A 860 -6.45 2.14 -57.30
N SER A 861 -7.13 2.77 -56.32
CA SER A 861 -6.50 3.25 -55.08
C SER A 861 -5.78 2.12 -54.34
N CYS A 862 -4.68 2.47 -53.66
CA CYS A 862 -3.89 1.54 -52.85
C CYS A 862 -3.36 0.35 -53.66
N PHE A 863 -3.00 0.59 -54.92
CA PHE A 863 -2.30 -0.40 -55.72
C PHE A 863 -0.88 -0.62 -55.18
N ASP A 864 -0.57 -1.88 -54.92
CA ASP A 864 0.76 -2.34 -54.56
C ASP A 864 0.98 -3.74 -55.16
N PRO A 865 1.90 -3.90 -56.14
CA PRO A 865 2.18 -5.22 -56.71
C PRO A 865 2.80 -6.20 -55.70
N ARG A 866 3.23 -5.71 -54.53
CA ARG A 866 3.82 -6.49 -53.43
C ARG A 866 2.82 -6.80 -52.31
N SER A 867 1.54 -6.39 -52.42
CA SER A 867 0.55 -6.55 -51.34
C SER A 867 0.33 -8.02 -50.95
N LEU A 868 0.31 -8.30 -49.65
CA LEU A 868 -0.01 -9.63 -49.12
C LEU A 868 -1.52 -9.86 -48.94
N ALA A 869 -1.91 -11.11 -48.70
CA ALA A 869 -3.32 -11.52 -48.61
C ALA A 869 -4.07 -10.91 -47.42
N ASP A 870 -3.36 -10.62 -46.32
CA ASP A 870 -3.87 -10.02 -45.08
C ASP A 870 -3.84 -8.48 -45.08
N GLU A 871 -3.38 -7.86 -46.18
CA GLU A 871 -3.48 -6.43 -46.46
C GLU A 871 -4.81 -6.08 -47.18
N ARG A 872 -5.67 -7.09 -47.43
CA ARG A 872 -6.91 -7.00 -48.23
C ARG A 872 -8.16 -7.28 -47.37
N PRO A 873 -9.33 -6.70 -47.71
CA PRO A 873 -9.58 -5.79 -48.82
C PRO A 873 -9.20 -4.34 -48.50
N VAL A 874 -9.00 -3.57 -49.56
CA VAL A 874 -8.97 -2.10 -49.48
C VAL A 874 -10.34 -1.60 -49.06
N HIS A 875 -10.41 -0.77 -48.02
CA HIS A 875 -11.67 -0.26 -47.49
C HIS A 875 -11.52 1.16 -46.91
N SER A 876 -12.64 1.88 -46.79
CA SER A 876 -12.65 3.24 -46.23
C SER A 876 -12.78 3.20 -44.71
N VAL A 877 -11.94 3.98 -44.03
CA VAL A 877 -11.88 4.13 -42.58
C VAL A 877 -12.01 5.60 -42.20
N GLU A 878 -12.87 5.88 -41.23
CA GLU A 878 -13.11 7.17 -40.60
C GLU A 878 -12.39 7.21 -39.24
N LEU A 879 -11.56 8.23 -39.03
CA LEU A 879 -10.86 8.47 -37.78
C LEU A 879 -11.25 9.85 -37.23
N SER A 880 -11.53 9.91 -35.93
CA SER A 880 -11.61 11.16 -35.19
C SER A 880 -10.23 11.84 -35.16
N ALA A 881 -10.16 13.11 -34.79
CA ALA A 881 -8.87 13.76 -34.57
C ALA A 881 -8.07 13.01 -33.50
N PHE A 882 -6.76 12.89 -33.69
CA PHE A 882 -5.86 12.23 -32.76
C PHE A 882 -4.48 12.89 -32.79
N MET A 883 -3.69 12.65 -31.76
CA MET A 883 -2.30 13.08 -31.69
C MET A 883 -1.39 11.88 -31.91
N ILE A 884 -0.30 12.08 -32.67
CA ILE A 884 0.75 11.07 -32.85
C ILE A 884 2.12 11.74 -32.80
N ALA A 885 3.12 11.07 -32.24
CA ALA A 885 4.45 11.61 -32.10
C ALA A 885 5.07 11.91 -33.48
N LYS A 886 5.66 13.09 -33.59
CA LYS A 886 6.33 13.61 -34.79
C LYS A 886 7.47 12.70 -35.22
N HIS A 887 8.16 12.12 -34.25
CA HIS A 887 9.29 11.22 -34.42
C HIS A 887 9.03 9.91 -33.66
N GLU A 888 9.83 8.87 -33.96
CA GLU A 888 9.96 7.71 -33.09
C GLU A 888 10.40 8.16 -31.68
N THR A 889 10.08 7.37 -30.66
CA THR A 889 10.49 7.72 -29.29
C THR A 889 12.00 7.55 -29.18
N ALA A 890 12.72 8.63 -28.86
CA ALA A 890 14.16 8.57 -28.67
C ALA A 890 14.54 7.86 -27.36
N GLN A 891 15.77 7.34 -27.28
CA GLN A 891 16.29 6.68 -26.08
C GLN A 891 16.21 7.56 -24.83
N SER A 892 16.64 8.82 -24.94
CA SER A 892 16.54 9.82 -23.85
C SER A 892 15.10 10.08 -23.40
N GLN A 893 14.16 10.09 -24.34
CA GLN A 893 12.73 10.29 -24.05
C GLN A 893 12.14 9.09 -23.32
N TRP A 894 12.46 7.88 -23.79
CA TRP A 894 12.02 6.64 -23.16
C TRP A 894 12.59 6.51 -21.75
N GLU A 895 13.88 6.71 -21.56
CA GLU A 895 14.52 6.64 -20.24
C GLU A 895 13.88 7.62 -19.24
N ARG A 896 13.48 8.81 -19.69
CA ARG A 896 12.76 9.76 -18.84
C ARG A 896 11.32 9.33 -18.51
N LEU A 897 10.67 8.53 -19.34
CA LEU A 897 9.32 7.99 -19.05
C LEU A 897 9.38 6.71 -18.21
N ALA A 898 10.27 5.80 -18.56
CA ALA A 898 10.36 4.45 -18.00
C ALA A 898 11.28 4.35 -16.78
N GLY A 899 12.24 5.27 -16.62
CA GLY A 899 13.30 5.20 -15.60
C GLY A 899 14.47 4.29 -16.00
N TRP A 900 14.49 3.77 -17.23
CA TRP A 900 15.52 2.88 -17.76
C TRP A 900 15.54 2.85 -19.29
N ASN A 901 16.63 2.34 -19.85
CA ASN A 901 16.80 2.22 -21.30
C ASN A 901 17.00 0.74 -21.72
N PRO A 902 16.06 0.14 -22.49
CA PRO A 902 16.16 -1.23 -22.99
C PRO A 902 17.19 -1.43 -24.10
N SER A 903 17.65 -0.36 -24.73
CA SER A 903 18.39 -0.43 -25.99
C SER A 903 19.68 -1.22 -25.81
N SER A 904 19.85 -2.27 -26.61
CA SER A 904 21.11 -3.00 -26.76
C SER A 904 22.22 -2.12 -27.32
N ARG A 905 21.86 -1.13 -28.14
CA ARG A 905 22.79 -0.22 -28.83
C ARG A 905 22.66 1.18 -28.26
N THR A 906 23.71 1.63 -27.59
CA THR A 906 23.83 2.96 -27.01
C THR A 906 25.11 3.64 -27.50
N PRO A 907 25.23 4.97 -27.38
CA PRO A 907 26.48 5.67 -27.71
C PRO A 907 27.70 5.14 -26.93
N ALA A 908 27.47 4.46 -25.80
CA ALA A 908 28.53 3.90 -24.96
C ALA A 908 29.09 2.56 -25.48
N ASN A 909 28.33 1.81 -26.29
CA ASN A 909 28.69 0.44 -26.67
C ASN A 909 28.64 0.17 -28.19
N ASN A 910 28.23 1.14 -29.01
CA ASN A 910 28.11 0.98 -30.44
C ASN A 910 28.37 2.29 -31.19
N ASP A 911 29.46 2.33 -31.98
CA ASP A 911 29.89 3.51 -32.74
C ASP A 911 28.91 3.94 -33.86
N LEU A 912 27.92 3.10 -34.19
CA LEU A 912 26.86 3.44 -35.15
C LEU A 912 25.72 4.25 -34.52
N ILE A 913 25.71 4.43 -33.20
CA ILE A 913 24.71 5.24 -32.49
C ILE A 913 25.30 6.62 -32.24
N GLU A 914 24.77 7.61 -32.94
CA GLU A 914 25.29 8.99 -32.96
C GLU A 914 25.02 9.75 -31.66
N GLY A 915 23.95 9.41 -30.94
CA GLY A 915 23.61 10.03 -29.65
C GLY A 915 22.35 9.48 -29.01
N TRP A 916 21.89 10.12 -27.94
CA TRP A 916 20.68 9.70 -27.22
C TRP A 916 19.36 10.10 -27.91
N LEU A 917 19.45 10.72 -29.10
CA LEU A 917 18.36 11.03 -30.02
C LEU A 917 18.08 9.91 -31.03
N ASN A 918 18.85 8.82 -31.03
CA ASN A 918 18.48 7.62 -31.76
C ASN A 918 17.21 6.98 -31.16
N PRO A 919 16.42 6.21 -31.93
CA PRO A 919 15.21 5.57 -31.44
C PRO A 919 15.52 4.58 -30.32
N VAL A 920 14.60 4.45 -29.37
CA VAL A 920 14.60 3.36 -28.39
C VAL A 920 14.23 2.05 -29.08
N GLU A 921 14.89 0.98 -28.69
CA GLU A 921 14.75 -0.37 -29.25
C GLU A 921 14.84 -1.44 -28.15
N GLN A 922 14.60 -2.71 -28.49
CA GLN A 922 14.30 -3.80 -27.55
C GLN A 922 13.11 -3.52 -26.62
N VAL A 923 12.14 -2.71 -27.06
CA VAL A 923 10.96 -2.44 -26.24
C VAL A 923 9.91 -3.53 -26.48
N THR A 924 9.50 -4.23 -25.43
CA THR A 924 8.37 -5.17 -25.52
C THR A 924 7.05 -4.42 -25.70
N TRP A 925 6.04 -5.06 -26.30
CA TRP A 925 4.72 -4.44 -26.42
C TRP A 925 4.11 -4.14 -25.04
N ASN A 926 4.33 -5.04 -24.06
CA ASN A 926 3.83 -4.87 -22.70
C ASN A 926 4.45 -3.68 -21.97
N ASP A 927 5.76 -3.45 -22.13
CA ASP A 927 6.42 -2.26 -21.60
C ASP A 927 5.94 -1.00 -22.30
N ALA A 928 5.85 -1.01 -23.63
CA ALA A 928 5.32 0.12 -24.40
C ALA A 928 3.90 0.50 -23.96
N TYR A 929 3.00 -0.49 -23.86
CA TYR A 929 1.63 -0.29 -23.41
C TYR A 929 1.57 0.26 -21.99
N ARG A 930 2.31 -0.34 -21.04
CA ARG A 930 2.32 0.07 -19.63
C ARG A 930 2.88 1.49 -19.45
N VAL A 931 4.08 1.75 -19.98
CA VAL A 931 4.79 3.02 -19.79
C VAL A 931 4.04 4.17 -20.43
N LEU A 932 3.60 4.02 -21.69
CA LEU A 932 2.86 5.09 -22.36
C LEU A 932 1.54 5.42 -21.64
N LEU A 933 0.76 4.39 -21.26
CA LEU A 933 -0.53 4.58 -20.59
C LEU A 933 -0.40 5.32 -19.26
N GLN A 934 0.66 5.05 -18.50
CA GLN A 934 0.92 5.71 -17.23
C GLN A 934 1.11 7.22 -17.37
N HIS A 935 1.64 7.67 -18.50
CA HIS A 935 1.91 9.07 -18.80
C HIS A 935 0.82 9.71 -19.68
N GLY A 936 -0.34 9.08 -19.82
CA GLY A 936 -1.44 9.61 -20.64
C GLY A 936 -1.17 9.61 -22.15
N LEU A 937 -0.27 8.71 -22.57
CA LEU A 937 0.00 8.37 -23.97
C LEU A 937 -0.54 6.96 -24.25
N GLU A 938 -0.52 6.55 -25.51
CA GLU A 938 -0.93 5.21 -25.95
C GLU A 938 -0.10 4.77 -27.17
N LEU A 939 -0.14 3.49 -27.49
CA LEU A 939 0.28 3.02 -28.81
C LEU A 939 -0.76 3.44 -29.87
N PRO A 940 -0.36 3.83 -31.09
CA PRO A 940 -1.32 4.08 -32.16
C PRO A 940 -2.07 2.80 -32.53
N THR A 941 -3.35 2.92 -32.88
CA THR A 941 -4.04 1.83 -33.59
C THR A 941 -3.42 1.68 -34.98
N GLU A 942 -3.50 0.48 -35.58
CA GLU A 942 -3.01 0.25 -36.95
C GLU A 942 -3.58 1.26 -37.95
N ALA A 943 -4.86 1.61 -37.77
CA ALA A 943 -5.54 2.57 -38.63
C ALA A 943 -4.98 3.98 -38.50
N ARG A 944 -4.71 4.43 -37.27
CA ARG A 944 -4.11 5.75 -37.02
C ARG A 944 -2.69 5.81 -37.54
N TRP A 945 -1.91 4.74 -37.34
CA TRP A 945 -0.56 4.62 -37.87
C TRP A 945 -0.55 4.66 -39.40
N GLU A 946 -1.36 3.85 -40.08
CA GLU A 946 -1.38 3.81 -41.55
C GLU A 946 -1.87 5.15 -42.14
N ARG A 947 -2.85 5.81 -41.51
CA ARG A 947 -3.26 7.17 -41.90
C ARG A 947 -2.12 8.16 -41.77
N ALA A 948 -1.41 8.13 -40.64
CA ALA A 948 -0.28 9.00 -40.35
C ALA A 948 0.85 8.78 -41.37
N CYS A 949 1.16 7.52 -41.69
CA CYS A 949 2.18 7.16 -42.68
C CYS A 949 1.80 7.67 -44.08
N ARG A 950 0.58 7.37 -44.55
CA ARG A 950 0.11 7.72 -45.90
C ARG A 950 0.06 9.22 -46.18
N ALA A 951 -0.16 10.05 -45.16
CA ALA A 951 -0.23 11.51 -45.32
C ALA A 951 -1.16 11.98 -46.47
N GLY A 952 -2.30 11.29 -46.66
CA GLY A 952 -3.26 11.59 -47.73
C GLY A 952 -3.00 10.92 -49.08
N THR A 953 -1.88 10.20 -49.24
CA THR A 953 -1.58 9.40 -50.43
C THR A 953 -2.31 8.05 -50.42
N THR A 954 -2.37 7.43 -51.60
CA THR A 954 -2.89 6.06 -51.79
C THR A 954 -1.83 5.13 -52.35
N THR A 955 -0.55 5.49 -52.22
CA THR A 955 0.61 4.72 -52.70
C THR A 955 1.19 3.88 -51.56
N PRO A 956 2.08 2.90 -51.85
CA PRO A 956 2.75 2.10 -50.80
C PRO A 956 3.64 2.95 -49.90
N THR A 957 4.25 3.99 -50.44
CA THR A 957 5.07 5.00 -49.75
C THR A 957 4.40 6.38 -49.86
N PRO A 958 4.57 7.29 -48.88
CA PRO A 958 4.01 8.64 -48.94
C PRO A 958 4.85 9.62 -49.79
N PHE A 959 5.96 9.15 -50.34
CA PHE A 959 6.91 9.88 -51.18
C PHE A 959 7.27 9.06 -52.43
N PRO A 960 7.84 9.68 -53.49
CA PRO A 960 8.30 8.97 -54.68
C PRO A 960 9.35 7.89 -54.37
N GLU A 961 9.30 6.73 -55.03
CA GLU A 961 10.23 5.62 -54.77
C GLU A 961 11.71 5.97 -55.01
N ASP A 962 12.00 6.93 -55.89
CA ASP A 962 13.37 7.41 -56.17
C ASP A 962 13.92 8.37 -55.10
N GLU A 963 13.09 8.80 -54.14
CA GLU A 963 13.50 9.64 -53.01
C GLU A 963 13.64 8.86 -51.69
N PHE A 964 13.57 7.53 -51.71
CA PHE A 964 13.53 6.68 -50.50
C PHE A 964 14.62 7.02 -49.48
N ALA A 965 15.87 7.18 -49.96
CA ALA A 965 17.05 7.53 -49.16
C ALA A 965 16.94 8.86 -48.38
N ALA A 966 16.00 9.73 -48.73
CA ALA A 966 15.79 11.00 -48.04
C ALA A 966 14.72 10.93 -46.94
N TYR A 967 13.89 9.88 -46.90
CA TYR A 967 12.74 9.78 -46.00
C TYR A 967 12.76 8.55 -45.08
N ALA A 968 13.51 7.50 -45.43
CA ALA A 968 13.49 6.23 -44.72
C ALA A 968 14.88 5.62 -44.62
N ASN A 969 15.21 5.10 -43.43
CA ASN A 969 16.43 4.37 -43.14
C ASN A 969 16.16 2.86 -43.25
N VAL A 970 16.73 2.17 -44.23
CA VAL A 970 16.45 0.75 -44.54
C VAL A 970 17.73 0.06 -45.00
N ARG A 971 17.69 -1.24 -45.30
CA ARG A 971 18.88 -2.01 -45.68
C ARG A 971 19.47 -1.54 -47.01
N ASP A 972 20.49 -0.70 -46.95
CA ASP A 972 21.07 0.02 -48.09
C ASP A 972 22.60 -0.17 -48.19
N GLN A 973 23.29 0.65 -48.99
CA GLN A 973 24.75 0.60 -49.07
C GLN A 973 25.46 0.99 -47.76
N SER A 974 24.90 1.91 -46.95
CA SER A 974 25.45 2.27 -45.65
C SER A 974 25.41 1.10 -44.68
N TYR A 975 24.28 0.41 -44.59
CA TYR A 975 24.14 -0.85 -43.84
C TYR A 975 25.20 -1.87 -44.28
N GLY A 976 25.35 -2.08 -45.59
CA GLY A 976 26.27 -3.10 -46.12
C GLY A 976 27.74 -2.83 -45.80
N ARG A 977 28.13 -1.55 -45.70
CA ARG A 977 29.47 -1.14 -45.24
C ARG A 977 29.64 -1.39 -43.73
N ALA A 978 28.63 -1.07 -42.92
CA ALA A 978 28.69 -1.23 -41.47
C ALA A 978 28.77 -2.70 -41.04
N PHE A 979 28.06 -3.60 -41.72
CA PHE A 979 27.97 -5.02 -41.34
C PHE A 979 28.71 -5.98 -42.29
N GLN A 980 29.58 -5.47 -43.16
CA GLN A 980 30.46 -6.24 -44.05
C GLN A 980 29.73 -7.28 -44.94
N GLY A 981 28.57 -6.89 -45.50
CA GLY A 981 27.78 -7.73 -46.41
C GLY A 981 26.86 -6.90 -47.29
N SER A 982 26.91 -7.10 -48.62
CA SER A 982 26.12 -6.33 -49.60
C SER A 982 24.91 -7.10 -50.15
N ASP A 983 24.71 -8.34 -49.72
CA ASP A 983 23.63 -9.18 -50.23
C ASP A 983 22.27 -8.65 -49.78
N GLY A 984 21.43 -8.30 -50.76
CA GLY A 984 20.09 -7.78 -50.53
C GLY A 984 20.04 -6.32 -50.06
N CYS A 985 21.14 -5.57 -50.17
CA CYS A 985 21.14 -4.12 -49.93
C CYS A 985 20.57 -3.36 -51.13
N GLU A 986 19.85 -2.28 -50.85
CA GLU A 986 19.39 -1.36 -51.89
C GLU A 986 20.57 -0.66 -52.59
N ALA A 987 20.34 -0.23 -53.83
CA ALA A 987 21.40 0.34 -54.67
C ALA A 987 21.78 1.80 -54.30
N TRP A 988 21.02 2.44 -53.43
CA TRP A 988 21.21 3.82 -53.00
C TRP A 988 21.74 3.86 -51.56
N ASP A 989 21.97 5.07 -51.04
CA ASP A 989 22.66 5.30 -49.78
C ASP A 989 21.95 6.39 -48.97
N ASP A 990 21.48 6.06 -47.77
CA ASP A 990 20.85 6.99 -46.82
C ASP A 990 21.85 7.63 -45.84
N GLY A 991 23.09 7.15 -45.83
CA GLY A 991 24.17 7.63 -44.96
C GLY A 991 24.22 7.02 -43.57
N HIS A 992 23.29 6.15 -43.18
CA HIS A 992 23.20 5.59 -41.83
C HIS A 992 23.40 4.07 -41.84
N GLY A 993 24.53 3.61 -41.30
CA GLY A 993 24.84 2.18 -41.24
C GLY A 993 24.04 1.38 -40.19
N GLY A 994 23.26 2.06 -39.35
CA GLY A 994 22.50 1.49 -38.24
C GLY A 994 21.27 2.35 -37.97
N HIS A 995 20.88 2.52 -36.70
CA HIS A 995 19.82 3.48 -36.36
C HIS A 995 20.27 4.91 -36.72
N ALA A 996 19.35 5.69 -37.25
CA ALA A 996 19.54 7.11 -37.51
C ALA A 996 18.91 7.93 -36.36
N PRO A 997 19.43 9.13 -36.05
CA PRO A 997 18.74 10.07 -35.16
C PRO A 997 17.30 10.30 -35.62
N VAL A 998 16.37 10.43 -34.68
CA VAL A 998 14.93 10.43 -35.01
C VAL A 998 14.45 11.63 -35.83
N ASP A 999 15.28 12.65 -36.05
CA ASP A 999 15.00 13.86 -36.83
C ASP A 999 15.87 14.00 -38.10
N SER A 1000 16.73 13.03 -38.41
CA SER A 1000 17.70 13.13 -39.51
C SER A 1000 17.09 13.01 -40.91
N MET A 1001 15.92 12.37 -41.04
CA MET A 1001 15.26 12.12 -42.32
C MET A 1001 14.16 13.14 -42.59
N ARG A 1002 13.77 13.31 -43.86
CA ARG A 1002 12.70 14.25 -44.24
C ARG A 1002 11.34 13.79 -43.69
N PRO A 1003 10.49 14.73 -43.24
CA PRO A 1003 9.14 14.41 -42.83
C PRO A 1003 8.22 14.13 -44.02
N ASN A 1004 7.17 13.32 -43.81
CA ASN A 1004 6.09 13.16 -44.78
C ASN A 1004 5.15 14.38 -44.82
N GLY A 1005 4.08 14.32 -45.63
CA GLY A 1005 3.13 15.44 -45.80
C GLY A 1005 2.38 15.89 -44.54
N LEU A 1006 2.46 15.16 -43.42
CA LEU A 1006 1.92 15.55 -42.12
C LEU A 1006 3.01 16.03 -41.14
N GLY A 1007 4.24 16.20 -41.60
CA GLY A 1007 5.35 16.62 -40.75
C GLY A 1007 5.97 15.49 -39.91
N LEU A 1008 5.64 14.22 -40.19
CA LEU A 1008 6.11 13.06 -39.42
C LEU A 1008 7.37 12.43 -40.03
N HIS A 1009 8.38 12.19 -39.21
CA HIS A 1009 9.67 11.62 -39.60
C HIS A 1009 9.71 10.10 -39.37
N HIS A 1010 10.56 9.40 -40.12
CA HIS A 1010 10.78 7.94 -39.99
C HIS A 1010 9.49 7.12 -39.93
N MET A 1011 8.47 7.51 -40.71
CA MET A 1011 7.24 6.70 -40.80
C MET A 1011 7.47 5.38 -41.54
N LEU A 1012 8.60 5.23 -42.21
CA LEU A 1012 9.06 4.01 -42.85
C LEU A 1012 10.56 3.81 -42.56
N GLY A 1013 10.97 2.62 -42.14
CA GLY A 1013 12.36 2.32 -41.77
C GLY A 1013 12.74 2.74 -40.35
N ASN A 1014 14.05 2.81 -40.08
CA ASN A 1014 14.69 3.02 -38.79
C ASN A 1014 14.41 1.90 -37.78
N VAL A 1015 13.28 1.92 -37.05
CA VAL A 1015 12.81 0.80 -36.24
C VAL A 1015 11.35 0.45 -36.52
N TRP A 1016 11.00 -0.82 -36.36
CA TRP A 1016 9.61 -1.25 -36.32
C TRP A 1016 8.89 -0.56 -35.15
N GLU A 1017 7.63 -0.20 -35.37
CA GLU A 1017 6.83 0.47 -34.35
C GLU A 1017 5.65 -0.41 -33.92
N TRP A 1018 5.54 -0.66 -32.61
CA TRP A 1018 4.38 -1.35 -32.06
C TRP A 1018 3.07 -0.58 -32.31
N CYS A 1019 2.01 -1.31 -32.62
CA CYS A 1019 0.63 -0.82 -32.65
C CYS A 1019 -0.18 -1.42 -31.49
N LEU A 1020 -1.26 -0.74 -31.08
CA LEU A 1020 -2.12 -1.18 -29.98
C LEU A 1020 -2.88 -2.48 -30.28
N ASP A 1021 -3.14 -2.75 -31.56
CA ASP A 1021 -3.97 -3.85 -32.03
C ASP A 1021 -3.35 -5.25 -31.83
N GLY A 1022 -4.20 -6.22 -31.47
CA GLY A 1022 -3.88 -7.64 -31.59
C GLY A 1022 -3.87 -8.10 -33.04
N TYR A 1023 -2.99 -9.05 -33.39
CA TYR A 1023 -2.90 -9.56 -34.76
C TYR A 1023 -4.07 -10.46 -35.13
N ASP A 1024 -4.78 -10.09 -36.20
CA ASP A 1024 -5.72 -10.96 -36.91
C ASP A 1024 -5.59 -10.76 -38.43
N GLY A 1025 -5.19 -11.81 -39.14
CA GLY A 1025 -5.04 -11.82 -40.60
C GLY A 1025 -6.34 -11.59 -41.38
N ASN A 1026 -7.51 -11.69 -40.73
CA ASN A 1026 -8.81 -11.37 -41.32
C ASN A 1026 -9.39 -10.03 -40.83
N ALA A 1027 -8.65 -9.23 -40.04
CA ALA A 1027 -9.15 -7.97 -39.47
C ALA A 1027 -9.78 -7.05 -40.53
N TYR A 1028 -9.10 -6.86 -41.66
CA TYR A 1028 -9.57 -5.99 -42.75
C TYR A 1028 -10.86 -6.49 -43.41
N ARG A 1029 -11.15 -7.81 -43.35
CA ARG A 1029 -12.39 -8.40 -43.91
C ARG A 1029 -13.61 -8.15 -43.03
N ARG A 1030 -13.43 -7.79 -41.76
CA ARG A 1030 -14.54 -7.51 -40.84
C ARG A 1030 -15.13 -6.11 -41.01
N VAL A 1031 -14.64 -5.33 -41.99
CA VAL A 1031 -15.10 -4.01 -42.45
C VAL A 1031 -15.76 -3.18 -41.34
N ARG A 1032 -14.94 -2.67 -40.42
CA ARG A 1032 -15.36 -1.63 -39.49
C ARG A 1032 -14.99 -0.27 -40.08
N ARG A 1033 -16.00 0.60 -40.25
CA ARG A 1033 -15.81 1.90 -40.89
C ARG A 1033 -15.19 2.97 -39.98
N LYS A 1034 -15.40 2.90 -38.66
CA LYS A 1034 -14.89 3.90 -37.72
C LYS A 1034 -13.84 3.28 -36.82
N ASP A 1035 -12.63 3.84 -36.81
CA ASP A 1035 -11.45 3.43 -36.02
C ASP A 1035 -11.38 1.90 -35.79
N PRO A 1036 -11.14 1.11 -36.85
CA PRO A 1036 -11.11 -0.34 -36.73
C PRO A 1036 -10.02 -0.74 -35.74
N PHE A 1037 -10.43 -1.46 -34.70
CA PHE A 1037 -9.56 -1.88 -33.61
C PHE A 1037 -9.78 -3.37 -33.33
N THR A 1038 -8.68 -4.12 -33.26
CA THR A 1038 -8.67 -5.51 -32.80
C THR A 1038 -8.12 -5.55 -31.38
N PRO A 1039 -8.95 -5.87 -30.37
CA PRO A 1039 -8.50 -5.91 -28.99
C PRO A 1039 -7.29 -6.84 -28.77
N PRO A 1040 -6.25 -6.40 -28.05
CA PRO A 1040 -5.01 -7.17 -27.88
C PRO A 1040 -5.20 -8.47 -27.10
N ASP A 1041 -6.27 -8.61 -26.31
CA ASP A 1041 -6.63 -9.83 -25.57
C ASP A 1041 -7.16 -10.96 -26.48
N GLN A 1042 -7.53 -10.66 -27.73
CA GLN A 1042 -8.07 -11.63 -28.69
C GLN A 1042 -6.98 -12.35 -29.50
N SER A 1043 -5.70 -11.97 -29.35
CA SER A 1043 -4.57 -12.57 -30.07
C SER A 1043 -3.33 -12.62 -29.18
N PRO A 1044 -2.51 -13.67 -29.24
CA PRO A 1044 -1.20 -13.68 -28.57
C PRO A 1044 -0.14 -12.83 -29.31
N TYR A 1045 -0.46 -12.38 -30.52
CA TYR A 1045 0.41 -11.59 -31.38
C TYR A 1045 -0.03 -10.12 -31.43
N ARG A 1046 0.92 -9.23 -31.71
CA ARG A 1046 0.75 -7.77 -31.79
C ARG A 1046 1.27 -7.26 -33.12
N HIS A 1047 0.60 -6.26 -33.66
CA HIS A 1047 1.02 -5.65 -34.92
C HIS A 1047 2.21 -4.72 -34.72
N MET A 1048 3.12 -4.76 -35.68
CA MET A 1048 4.15 -3.73 -35.86
C MET A 1048 4.11 -3.16 -37.29
N ARG A 1049 4.55 -1.92 -37.45
CA ARG A 1049 4.50 -1.15 -38.71
C ARG A 1049 5.81 -0.39 -38.94
N GLY A 1050 6.05 0.09 -40.16
CA GLY A 1050 7.18 0.99 -40.48
C GLY A 1050 8.30 0.35 -41.29
N GLY A 1051 8.79 -0.82 -40.89
CA GLY A 1051 10.08 -1.34 -41.38
C GLY A 1051 11.21 -1.00 -40.42
N SER A 1052 12.42 -1.46 -40.72
CA SER A 1052 13.61 -1.08 -39.96
C SER A 1052 14.82 -0.87 -40.87
N TYR A 1053 15.88 -0.29 -40.31
CA TYR A 1053 17.19 -0.14 -40.98
C TYR A 1053 17.77 -1.48 -41.45
N TYR A 1054 17.34 -2.59 -40.84
CA TYR A 1054 17.76 -3.93 -41.21
C TYR A 1054 16.90 -4.52 -42.34
N ASN A 1055 15.73 -4.00 -42.66
CA ASN A 1055 14.83 -4.60 -43.66
C ASN A 1055 14.94 -3.94 -45.04
N PRO A 1056 14.68 -4.66 -46.16
CA PRO A 1056 14.60 -4.05 -47.49
C PRO A 1056 13.33 -3.21 -47.68
N THR A 1057 13.27 -2.44 -48.77
CA THR A 1057 12.10 -1.59 -49.12
C THR A 1057 10.78 -2.37 -49.30
N PHE A 1058 10.85 -3.69 -49.47
CA PHE A 1058 9.67 -4.56 -49.50
C PHE A 1058 8.88 -4.52 -48.18
N ASP A 1059 9.56 -4.43 -47.05
CA ASP A 1059 8.94 -4.42 -45.71
C ASP A 1059 8.54 -3.00 -45.28
N ALA A 1060 9.22 -1.98 -45.80
CA ALA A 1060 8.96 -0.57 -45.51
C ALA A 1060 7.82 0.00 -46.39
N ARG A 1061 6.58 -0.44 -46.13
CA ARG A 1061 5.35 -0.01 -46.83
C ARG A 1061 4.23 0.33 -45.86
N ALA A 1062 3.38 1.29 -46.23
CA ALA A 1062 2.29 1.76 -45.37
C ALA A 1062 1.30 0.67 -44.93
N SER A 1063 1.03 -0.33 -45.77
CA SER A 1063 0.08 -1.42 -45.50
C SER A 1063 0.70 -2.70 -44.95
N PHE A 1064 2.03 -2.82 -44.96
CA PHE A 1064 2.69 -4.04 -44.48
C PHE A 1064 2.54 -4.14 -42.96
N ARG A 1065 2.14 -5.33 -42.47
CA ARG A 1065 1.62 -5.50 -41.10
C ARG A 1065 2.09 -6.80 -40.42
N PRO A 1066 3.41 -7.03 -40.29
CA PRO A 1066 3.92 -8.20 -39.61
C PRO A 1066 3.50 -8.21 -38.13
N ALA A 1067 3.71 -9.36 -37.48
CA ALA A 1067 3.37 -9.50 -36.07
C ALA A 1067 4.33 -10.41 -35.33
N LEU A 1068 4.52 -10.05 -34.06
CA LEU A 1068 5.34 -10.73 -33.08
C LEU A 1068 4.53 -10.94 -31.80
N THR A 1069 5.06 -11.70 -30.84
CA THR A 1069 4.38 -11.86 -29.54
C THR A 1069 4.58 -10.61 -28.69
N ALA A 1070 3.70 -10.39 -27.71
CA ALA A 1070 3.78 -9.18 -26.87
C ALA A 1070 5.08 -9.06 -26.03
N GLU A 1071 5.78 -10.18 -25.84
CA GLU A 1071 7.06 -10.29 -25.10
C GLU A 1071 8.29 -10.21 -26.02
N SER A 1072 8.10 -10.14 -27.34
CA SER A 1072 9.22 -9.99 -28.26
C SER A 1072 9.91 -8.64 -28.03
N SER A 1073 11.22 -8.67 -27.88
CA SER A 1073 12.11 -7.52 -27.97
C SER A 1073 13.16 -7.82 -29.04
N GLU A 1074 13.25 -6.96 -30.05
CA GLU A 1074 14.23 -7.08 -31.13
C GLU A 1074 15.04 -5.79 -31.24
N HIS A 1075 16.23 -5.89 -31.82
CA HIS A 1075 17.18 -4.79 -31.82
C HIS A 1075 16.83 -3.66 -32.79
N ASP A 1076 15.75 -3.84 -33.52
CA ASP A 1076 15.20 -2.96 -34.55
C ASP A 1076 13.69 -2.75 -34.32
N LEU A 1077 13.21 -2.98 -33.10
CA LEU A 1077 11.81 -2.84 -32.68
C LEU A 1077 11.67 -1.85 -31.53
N GLY A 1078 10.98 -0.74 -31.82
CA GLY A 1078 10.77 0.40 -30.94
C GLY A 1078 9.31 0.85 -30.86
N VAL A 1079 9.12 2.13 -30.57
CA VAL A 1079 7.83 2.69 -30.18
C VAL A 1079 7.64 4.10 -30.72
N ARG A 1080 6.44 4.39 -31.23
CA ARG A 1080 5.94 5.75 -31.45
C ARG A 1080 4.73 6.00 -30.56
N ALA A 1081 4.81 7.05 -29.75
CA ALA A 1081 3.70 7.43 -28.89
C ALA A 1081 2.55 8.06 -29.70
N ALA A 1082 1.33 7.83 -29.26
CA ALA A 1082 0.13 8.49 -29.70
C ALA A 1082 -0.68 8.97 -28.49
N ARG A 1083 -1.73 9.76 -28.73
CA ARG A 1083 -2.68 10.18 -27.70
C ARG A 1083 -4.05 10.41 -28.31
N SER A 1084 -5.06 9.76 -27.74
CA SER A 1084 -6.47 10.03 -28.06
C SER A 1084 -6.87 11.40 -27.53
N ILE A 1085 -7.71 12.11 -28.29
CA ILE A 1085 -8.27 13.38 -27.85
C ILE A 1085 -9.64 13.08 -27.27
N HIS A 1086 -9.76 13.24 -25.96
CA HIS A 1086 -11.05 13.17 -25.29
C HIS A 1086 -11.72 14.55 -25.44
N PRO A 1087 -12.93 14.62 -26.00
CA PRO A 1087 -13.70 15.85 -26.07
C PRO A 1087 -14.11 16.36 -24.69
#